data_AF-A0A7K7EZD8-F1
#
_entry.id   AF-A0A7K7EZD8-F1
#
_cell.length_a   1.000
_cell.length_b   1.000
_cell.length_c   1.000
_cell.angle_alpha   90.00
_cell.angle_beta   90.00
_cell.angle_gamma   90.00
#
_symmetry.space_group_name_H-M   'P 1'
#
loop_
_entity.id
_entity.type
_entity.pdbx_description
1 polymer ?
#
loop_
_entity_poly.entity_id
_entity_poly.type
_entity_poly.pdbx_seq_one_letter_code
_entity_poly.pdbx_strand_id
1 'polypeptide(L)'
;CEGADELRLSNGTGPCSGRVEVKHEEQWGTVCDGDWTIEDAEVVCKQIQCGSAVQALNRAPFGEGSGPTWLYRVDCHGDESSLWNCSHTGWGAFTCPHYFDTGVICSGFSGLRLSGGDTACSGHLKVKQEETWAAVCFSHIDFKTASVICNELECGQAVDISRGTHFGDRHELIWQEEFHCVGNETHLAHCPRILPHSKTCSHDATVVCSGYGGYRLANGSTTCSGRVELLHGGTWGTLCDYLWDLPAANALCQQLDCGVALLIPGDHFVDGNGPVWRDAFHCEGTESCLWDCAQVTLGNPTCLARDVATVICSGKSGTQLMLCKTSHSQTVSMGVAEDVGVICSGDRQIRLVNGTKRCAGRIELYHDGIWGTICDDKWDLSDANVVCKQLGCGHAIKAFASAHYGEGSGQIWLDDVNCTGAESDLWACPSRAWGQHNCQHKEDAGVLCSEFLALRLVNGNDCAGRLEVFYNGTWGSICSNHMSQLTAITVCKHLNCGDGGEIARDFKYGRGSGPTWLDHIECTEQHSSLWQCQSDPWDPQSCDNRAEETHISCTDKEKLRVIGGEDGCSGRVEIWHQGSWGTVCDDSWDVADANVVCRQLGCGSAMSALSEAAFGEGTGPIWLEKVHCTGTELSLWDCPAKLLFVKNCDHKEDAAVNCS
;
A
#
# COMPACT_ATOMS: atom_id res chain seq x y z
N CYS A 1 -18.56 67.30 -3.57
CA CYS A 1 -18.68 65.85 -3.68
C CYS A 1 -17.66 65.44 -4.72
N GLU A 2 -16.42 65.20 -4.30
CA GLU A 2 -15.41 64.63 -5.18
C GLU A 2 -15.90 63.22 -5.56
N GLY A 3 -15.86 62.90 -6.86
CA GLY A 3 -16.39 61.65 -7.40
C GLY A 3 -15.70 60.45 -6.75
N ALA A 4 -16.47 59.39 -6.51
CA ALA A 4 -15.90 58.14 -5.99
C ALA A 4 -15.02 57.51 -7.08
N ASP A 5 -13.87 56.99 -6.69
CA ASP A 5 -13.03 56.20 -7.60
C ASP A 5 -13.76 54.88 -7.92
N GLU A 6 -13.84 54.53 -9.21
CA GLU A 6 -14.52 53.32 -9.69
C GLU A 6 -13.53 52.43 -10.45
N LEU A 7 -13.74 51.10 -10.44
CA LEU A 7 -12.91 50.15 -11.18
C LEU A 7 -13.79 49.30 -12.11
N ARG A 8 -13.31 49.04 -13.34
CA ARG A 8 -13.97 48.14 -14.29
C ARG A 8 -12.98 47.33 -15.13
N LEU A 9 -13.46 46.23 -15.69
CA LEU A 9 -12.75 45.45 -16.70
C LEU A 9 -13.33 45.68 -18.09
N SER A 10 -12.48 45.99 -19.07
CA SER A 10 -12.91 46.28 -20.45
C SER A 10 -12.29 45.31 -21.47
N ASN A 11 -12.98 45.07 -22.60
CA ASN A 11 -12.53 44.24 -23.72
C ASN A 11 -12.12 42.78 -23.39
N GLY A 12 -12.57 42.22 -22.26
CA GLY A 12 -12.37 40.80 -21.97
C GLY A 12 -13.40 39.88 -22.61
N THR A 13 -13.22 38.58 -22.39
CA THR A 13 -14.11 37.50 -22.87
C THR A 13 -15.39 37.34 -22.03
N GLY A 14 -15.48 38.04 -20.89
CA GLY A 14 -16.62 38.03 -19.97
C GLY A 14 -16.51 39.14 -18.90
N PRO A 15 -17.48 39.26 -17.98
CA PRO A 15 -17.53 40.35 -16.97
C PRO A 15 -16.37 40.32 -15.96
N CYS A 16 -15.74 39.15 -15.80
CA CYS A 16 -14.67 38.90 -14.83
C CYS A 16 -13.30 38.71 -15.50
N SER A 17 -13.11 39.30 -16.67
CA SER A 17 -11.85 39.31 -17.41
C SER A 17 -11.77 40.60 -18.21
N GLY A 18 -10.58 41.17 -18.37
CA GLY A 18 -10.39 42.34 -19.22
C GLY A 18 -9.23 43.23 -18.80
N ARG A 19 -9.04 44.32 -19.54
CA ARG A 19 -8.12 45.41 -19.22
C ARG A 19 -8.61 46.16 -17.99
N VAL A 20 -7.69 46.46 -17.07
CA VAL A 20 -8.01 47.16 -15.83
C VAL A 20 -8.10 48.66 -16.09
N GLU A 21 -9.28 49.24 -15.85
CA GLU A 21 -9.52 50.67 -15.96
C GLU A 21 -10.03 51.22 -14.63
N VAL A 22 -9.48 52.36 -14.23
CA VAL A 22 -9.85 53.08 -13.01
C VAL A 22 -10.41 54.44 -13.39
N LYS A 23 -11.50 54.84 -12.75
CA LYS A 23 -12.10 56.16 -12.89
C LYS A 23 -11.60 57.03 -11.75
N HIS A 24 -10.94 58.13 -12.07
CA HIS A 24 -10.48 59.15 -11.12
C HIS A 24 -10.83 60.52 -11.67
N GLU A 25 -11.30 61.44 -10.81
CA GLU A 25 -11.77 62.77 -11.22
C GLU A 25 -12.78 62.76 -12.41
N GLU A 26 -13.72 61.81 -12.41
CA GLU A 26 -14.70 61.59 -13.49
C GLU A 26 -14.12 61.17 -14.86
N GLN A 27 -12.84 60.79 -14.91
CA GLN A 27 -12.18 60.30 -16.13
C GLN A 27 -11.65 58.87 -15.97
N TRP A 28 -12.00 58.03 -16.94
CA TRP A 28 -11.44 56.67 -17.03
C TRP A 28 -10.01 56.71 -17.55
N GLY A 29 -9.13 56.00 -16.87
CA GLY A 29 -7.74 55.80 -17.25
C GLY A 29 -7.28 54.38 -16.98
N THR A 30 -6.09 54.05 -17.47
CA THR A 30 -5.54 52.69 -17.44
C THR A 30 -4.51 52.50 -16.33
N VAL A 31 -4.17 51.25 -16.06
CA VAL A 31 -3.12 50.84 -15.12
C VAL A 31 -1.96 50.23 -15.91
N CYS A 32 -0.73 50.60 -15.57
CA CYS A 32 0.48 50.22 -16.31
C CYS A 32 1.27 49.10 -15.60
N ASP A 33 1.89 48.22 -16.39
CA ASP A 33 2.49 46.95 -15.98
C ASP A 33 3.83 47.01 -15.21
N GLY A 34 4.17 48.18 -14.67
CA GLY A 34 5.50 48.50 -14.12
C GLY A 34 6.08 47.49 -13.13
N ASP A 35 5.22 46.77 -12.40
CA ASP A 35 5.52 45.60 -11.57
C ASP A 35 4.23 44.75 -11.36
N TRP A 36 3.42 44.53 -12.40
CA TRP A 36 2.08 43.91 -12.25
C TRP A 36 2.14 42.43 -11.89
N THR A 37 1.74 42.08 -10.65
CA THR A 37 1.77 40.71 -10.12
C THR A 37 0.38 40.09 -9.95
N ILE A 38 0.36 38.82 -9.53
CA ILE A 38 -0.89 38.10 -9.24
C ILE A 38 -1.57 38.65 -7.97
N GLU A 39 -0.80 39.17 -7.01
CA GLU A 39 -1.29 39.82 -5.81
C GLU A 39 -2.04 41.13 -6.14
N ASP A 40 -1.57 41.92 -7.11
CA ASP A 40 -2.29 43.10 -7.61
C ASP A 40 -3.61 42.71 -8.26
N ALA A 41 -3.57 41.66 -9.09
CA ALA A 41 -4.76 41.12 -9.74
C ALA A 41 -5.77 40.58 -8.70
N GLU A 42 -5.32 40.01 -7.58
CA GLU A 42 -6.19 39.49 -6.51
C GLU A 42 -7.03 40.62 -5.92
N VAL A 43 -6.43 41.78 -5.66
CA VAL A 43 -7.15 42.96 -5.19
C VAL A 43 -8.18 43.43 -6.21
N VAL A 44 -7.82 43.46 -7.50
CA VAL A 44 -8.78 43.80 -8.58
C VAL A 44 -9.97 42.85 -8.59
N CYS A 45 -9.71 41.54 -8.59
CA CYS A 45 -10.75 40.50 -8.68
C CYS A 45 -11.67 40.48 -7.45
N LYS A 46 -11.12 40.70 -6.25
CA LYS A 46 -11.89 40.88 -5.02
C LYS A 46 -12.75 42.14 -5.08
N GLN A 47 -12.19 43.27 -5.52
CA GLN A 47 -12.87 44.56 -5.55
C GLN A 47 -14.10 44.56 -6.48
N ILE A 48 -14.02 43.86 -7.62
CA ILE A 48 -15.15 43.71 -8.56
C ILE A 48 -16.06 42.50 -8.24
N GLN A 49 -15.80 41.80 -7.14
CA GLN A 49 -16.55 40.61 -6.69
C GLN A 49 -16.55 39.45 -7.70
N CYS A 50 -15.48 39.32 -8.48
CA CYS A 50 -15.29 38.26 -9.46
C CYS A 50 -14.48 37.06 -8.94
N GLY A 51 -14.34 36.95 -7.61
CA GLY A 51 -13.58 35.90 -6.93
C GLY A 51 -12.07 36.19 -6.91
N SER A 52 -11.25 35.16 -7.05
CA SER A 52 -9.79 35.26 -7.00
C SER A 52 -9.16 35.45 -8.38
N ALA A 53 -7.96 36.00 -8.39
CA ALA A 53 -7.16 36.22 -9.59
C ALA A 53 -6.55 34.94 -10.10
N VAL A 54 -6.73 34.73 -11.40
CA VAL A 54 -6.27 33.56 -12.14
C VAL A 54 -5.01 33.92 -12.92
N GLN A 55 -5.04 35.07 -13.59
CA GLN A 55 -3.91 35.58 -14.37
C GLN A 55 -3.78 37.08 -14.23
N ALA A 56 -2.56 37.52 -13.96
CA ALA A 56 -2.10 38.89 -14.15
C ALA A 56 -1.43 38.98 -15.52
N LEU A 57 -2.05 39.74 -16.42
CA LEU A 57 -1.60 39.87 -17.79
C LEU A 57 -1.02 41.27 -18.03
N ASN A 58 0.09 41.32 -18.75
CA ASN A 58 0.79 42.55 -19.08
C ASN A 58 0.78 42.79 -20.59
N ARG A 59 1.27 43.96 -21.01
CA ARG A 59 1.41 44.36 -22.42
C ARG A 59 0.12 44.34 -23.25
N ALA A 60 -0.95 44.95 -22.72
CA ALA A 60 -2.20 45.18 -23.44
C ALA A 60 -2.85 43.92 -24.05
N PRO A 61 -3.07 42.85 -23.26
CA PRO A 61 -3.62 41.56 -23.74
C PRO A 61 -5.04 41.68 -24.32
N PHE A 62 -5.81 42.66 -23.84
CA PHE A 62 -7.19 42.95 -24.27
C PHE A 62 -7.26 44.19 -25.19
N GLY A 63 -6.13 44.48 -25.85
CA GLY A 63 -5.91 45.68 -26.65
C GLY A 63 -5.39 46.86 -25.81
N GLU A 64 -4.97 47.91 -26.51
CA GLU A 64 -4.55 49.17 -25.89
C GLU A 64 -5.77 49.96 -25.41
N GLY A 65 -5.69 50.52 -24.21
CA GLY A 65 -6.69 51.43 -23.69
C GLY A 65 -6.55 52.84 -24.26
N SER A 66 -7.31 53.76 -23.68
CA SER A 66 -7.32 55.17 -24.09
C SER A 66 -7.51 56.06 -22.88
N GLY A 67 -6.77 57.16 -22.82
CA GLY A 67 -6.91 58.17 -21.76
C GLY A 67 -5.64 58.33 -20.94
N PRO A 68 -5.71 58.90 -19.73
CA PRO A 68 -4.57 58.97 -18.83
C PRO A 68 -4.21 57.58 -18.28
N THR A 69 -2.93 57.34 -17.98
CA THR A 69 -2.53 56.21 -17.13
C THR A 69 -2.57 56.69 -15.68
N TRP A 70 -3.46 56.13 -14.88
CA TRP A 70 -3.65 56.57 -13.50
C TRP A 70 -2.66 55.95 -12.54
N LEU A 71 -2.44 54.65 -12.62
CA LEU A 71 -1.61 53.93 -11.65
C LEU A 71 -0.40 53.29 -12.33
N TYR A 72 0.77 53.37 -11.67
CA TYR A 72 2.03 52.80 -12.10
C TYR A 72 2.76 52.18 -10.92
N ARG A 73 3.41 51.02 -11.12
CA ARG A 73 4.04 50.21 -10.05
C ARG A 73 3.11 50.04 -8.86
N VAL A 74 1.96 49.44 -9.13
CA VAL A 74 1.09 48.96 -8.06
C VAL A 74 1.79 47.76 -7.43
N ASP A 75 1.85 47.74 -6.11
CA ASP A 75 2.46 46.69 -5.30
C ASP A 75 1.50 46.41 -4.13
N CYS A 76 0.68 45.38 -4.33
CA CYS A 76 -0.30 44.88 -3.36
C CYS A 76 0.20 43.63 -2.62
N HIS A 77 -0.28 43.45 -1.39
CA HIS A 77 -0.13 42.22 -0.60
C HIS A 77 -1.25 41.19 -0.87
N GLY A 78 -2.36 41.61 -1.48
CA GLY A 78 -3.49 40.76 -1.88
C GLY A 78 -4.67 40.75 -0.90
N ASP A 79 -4.56 41.44 0.24
CA ASP A 79 -5.61 41.58 1.26
C ASP A 79 -6.24 42.98 1.32
N GLU A 80 -5.79 43.89 0.45
CA GLU A 80 -6.32 45.24 0.36
C GLU A 80 -7.76 45.28 -0.17
N SER A 81 -8.54 46.27 0.29
CA SER A 81 -9.95 46.42 -0.10
C SER A 81 -10.14 47.02 -1.50
N SER A 82 -9.15 47.73 -2.04
CA SER A 82 -9.22 48.40 -3.34
C SER A 82 -7.83 48.61 -3.92
N LEU A 83 -7.72 48.64 -5.25
CA LEU A 83 -6.44 48.73 -5.96
C LEU A 83 -5.61 49.98 -5.58
N TRP A 84 -6.28 51.11 -5.33
CA TRP A 84 -5.63 52.36 -4.92
C TRP A 84 -5.25 52.42 -3.44
N ASN A 85 -5.54 51.38 -2.65
CA ASN A 85 -5.02 51.26 -1.29
C ASN A 85 -3.65 50.56 -1.24
N CYS A 86 -3.22 49.97 -2.36
CA CYS A 86 -1.89 49.38 -2.48
C CYS A 86 -0.81 50.46 -2.61
N SER A 87 0.45 50.09 -2.42
CA SER A 87 1.55 51.00 -2.70
C SER A 87 1.60 51.28 -4.20
N HIS A 88 1.50 52.54 -4.63
CA HIS A 88 1.50 52.88 -6.05
C HIS A 88 2.12 54.26 -6.33
N THR A 89 2.56 54.45 -7.58
CA THR A 89 3.15 55.70 -8.04
C THR A 89 2.10 56.56 -8.74
N GLY A 90 1.38 57.36 -7.94
CA GLY A 90 0.63 58.60 -8.29
C GLY A 90 -0.34 58.62 -9.48
N TRP A 91 -1.57 59.06 -9.23
CA TRP A 91 -2.66 59.33 -10.19
C TRP A 91 -2.24 60.22 -11.38
N GLY A 92 -1.72 59.61 -12.45
CA GLY A 92 -1.30 60.35 -13.65
C GLY A 92 0.03 61.08 -13.50
N ALA A 93 0.82 60.75 -12.47
CA ALA A 93 2.15 61.32 -12.27
C ALA A 93 3.18 60.81 -13.31
N PHE A 94 2.88 59.69 -13.96
CA PHE A 94 3.72 59.04 -14.97
C PHE A 94 2.90 58.70 -16.21
N THR A 95 3.39 59.09 -17.39
CA THR A 95 2.76 58.72 -18.66
C THR A 95 3.34 57.40 -19.15
N CYS A 96 2.56 56.33 -19.02
CA CYS A 96 2.91 55.04 -19.55
C CYS A 96 2.25 54.86 -20.94
N PRO A 97 2.96 54.34 -21.95
CA PRO A 97 2.33 53.95 -23.20
C PRO A 97 1.26 52.87 -22.99
N HIS A 98 0.12 52.96 -23.69
CA HIS A 98 -0.98 52.00 -23.56
C HIS A 98 -0.66 50.58 -23.99
N TYR A 99 0.44 50.34 -24.72
CA TYR A 99 0.89 48.98 -25.01
C TYR A 99 1.37 48.22 -23.77
N PHE A 100 1.54 48.90 -22.62
CA PHE A 100 1.85 48.33 -21.31
C PHE A 100 0.63 48.27 -20.38
N ASP A 101 -0.58 48.49 -20.90
CA ASP A 101 -1.79 48.40 -20.09
C ASP A 101 -1.96 46.99 -19.51
N THR A 102 -2.38 46.92 -18.25
CA THR A 102 -2.56 45.66 -17.53
C THR A 102 -3.93 45.05 -17.79
N GLY A 103 -3.99 43.73 -17.69
CA GLY A 103 -5.22 42.95 -17.74
C GLY A 103 -5.28 41.95 -16.60
N VAL A 104 -6.49 41.53 -16.28
CA VAL A 104 -6.74 40.46 -15.31
C VAL A 104 -7.74 39.45 -15.87
N ILE A 105 -7.59 38.21 -15.42
CA ILE A 105 -8.61 37.19 -15.53
C ILE A 105 -8.90 36.73 -14.11
N CYS A 106 -10.17 36.81 -13.72
CA CYS A 106 -10.67 36.36 -12.43
C CYS A 106 -11.47 35.05 -12.58
N SER A 107 -11.67 34.34 -11.47
CA SER A 107 -12.39 33.05 -11.44
C SER A 107 -13.82 33.13 -11.97
N GLY A 108 -14.51 34.26 -11.78
CA GLY A 108 -15.89 34.47 -12.22
C GLY A 108 -16.96 33.87 -11.29
N PHE A 109 -16.52 33.21 -10.21
CA PHE A 109 -17.35 32.74 -9.10
C PHE A 109 -16.56 32.86 -7.79
N SER A 110 -17.25 33.13 -6.69
CA SER A 110 -16.66 33.43 -5.37
C SER A 110 -16.64 32.22 -4.42
N GLY A 111 -17.11 31.06 -4.87
CA GLY A 111 -17.09 29.84 -4.08
C GLY A 111 -17.60 28.61 -4.84
N LEU A 112 -17.19 27.44 -4.38
CA LEU A 112 -17.49 26.14 -4.95
C LEU A 112 -17.98 25.20 -3.84
N ARG A 113 -19.02 24.38 -4.08
CA ARG A 113 -19.43 23.33 -3.15
C ARG A 113 -20.19 22.19 -3.82
N LEU A 114 -20.17 21.02 -3.18
CA LEU A 114 -21.05 19.89 -3.46
C LEU A 114 -22.19 19.88 -2.43
N SER A 115 -23.42 19.65 -2.88
CA SER A 115 -24.60 19.67 -2.00
C SER A 115 -25.54 18.51 -2.29
N GLY A 116 -26.16 17.94 -1.27
CA GLY A 116 -27.20 16.91 -1.43
C GLY A 116 -26.69 15.49 -1.73
N GLY A 117 -25.39 15.20 -1.58
CA GLY A 117 -24.87 13.83 -1.54
C GLY A 117 -24.69 13.32 -0.10
N ASP A 118 -24.32 12.04 0.02
CA ASP A 118 -24.17 11.34 1.30
C ASP A 118 -22.99 11.87 2.14
N THR A 119 -22.01 12.51 1.49
CA THR A 119 -20.82 13.11 2.11
C THR A 119 -20.60 14.55 1.64
N ALA A 120 -19.75 15.30 2.34
CA ALA A 120 -19.33 16.65 1.92
C ALA A 120 -18.55 16.66 0.58
N CYS A 121 -18.03 15.50 0.17
CA CYS A 121 -17.23 15.28 -1.03
C CYS A 121 -18.03 14.60 -2.16
N SER A 122 -19.35 14.57 -2.04
CA SER A 122 -20.25 14.00 -3.05
C SER A 122 -21.51 14.83 -3.16
N GLY A 123 -22.02 15.05 -4.37
CA GLY A 123 -23.33 15.68 -4.56
C GLY A 123 -23.39 16.62 -5.76
N HIS A 124 -24.45 17.44 -5.79
CA HIS A 124 -24.74 18.39 -6.85
C HIS A 124 -23.76 19.56 -6.81
N LEU A 125 -23.09 19.81 -7.94
CA LEU A 125 -22.10 20.86 -8.11
C LEU A 125 -22.77 22.24 -8.16
N LYS A 126 -22.36 23.11 -7.23
CA LYS A 126 -22.84 24.50 -7.15
C LYS A 126 -21.68 25.48 -7.08
N VAL A 127 -21.79 26.55 -7.87
CA VAL A 127 -20.85 27.68 -7.89
C VAL A 127 -21.54 28.93 -7.36
N LYS A 128 -20.85 29.73 -6.55
CA LYS A 128 -21.37 30.98 -5.97
C LYS A 128 -21.14 32.11 -6.96
N GLN A 129 -22.21 32.66 -7.49
CA GLN A 129 -22.18 33.88 -8.30
C GLN A 129 -22.84 34.99 -7.49
N GLU A 130 -22.08 36.05 -7.21
CA GLU A 130 -22.49 37.13 -6.29
C GLU A 130 -22.86 36.55 -4.90
N GLU A 131 -24.15 36.61 -4.53
CA GLU A 131 -24.73 36.05 -3.30
C GLU A 131 -25.63 34.82 -3.50
N THR A 132 -25.68 34.29 -4.72
CA THR A 132 -26.55 33.15 -5.06
C THR A 132 -25.76 31.94 -5.56
N TRP A 133 -26.24 30.75 -5.23
CA TRP A 133 -25.63 29.50 -5.68
C TRP A 133 -26.29 29.04 -6.97
N ALA A 134 -25.52 28.99 -8.06
CA ALA A 134 -25.95 28.47 -9.34
C ALA A 134 -25.54 26.99 -9.48
N ALA A 135 -26.44 26.17 -10.01
CA ALA A 135 -26.18 24.78 -10.32
C ALA A 135 -25.45 24.66 -11.67
N VAL A 136 -24.48 23.76 -11.76
CA VAL A 136 -23.75 23.48 -13.00
C VAL A 136 -24.41 22.31 -13.74
N CYS A 137 -24.54 22.44 -15.06
CA CYS A 137 -25.14 21.42 -15.91
C CYS A 137 -24.22 20.23 -16.13
N PHE A 138 -24.80 19.02 -16.19
CA PHE A 138 -24.04 17.81 -16.53
C PHE A 138 -23.36 17.90 -17.91
N SER A 139 -23.97 18.59 -18.88
CA SER A 139 -23.37 18.79 -20.20
C SER A 139 -22.26 19.84 -20.24
N HIS A 140 -22.04 20.58 -19.16
CA HIS A 140 -21.06 21.67 -19.06
C HIS A 140 -19.80 21.28 -18.29
N ILE A 141 -19.66 20.00 -17.97
CA ILE A 141 -18.57 19.44 -17.17
C ILE A 141 -18.11 18.11 -17.77
N ASP A 142 -16.81 17.89 -17.79
CA ASP A 142 -16.19 16.61 -18.14
C ASP A 142 -15.41 16.01 -16.96
N PHE A 143 -14.93 14.77 -17.11
CA PHE A 143 -14.20 14.04 -16.07
C PHE A 143 -12.94 14.79 -15.58
N LYS A 144 -12.28 15.51 -16.48
CA LYS A 144 -11.10 16.33 -16.16
C LYS A 144 -11.47 17.50 -15.26
N THR A 145 -12.59 18.15 -15.55
CA THR A 145 -13.13 19.24 -14.74
C THR A 145 -13.55 18.76 -13.36
N ALA A 146 -14.20 17.59 -13.24
CA ALA A 146 -14.47 17.02 -11.91
C ALA A 146 -13.21 16.70 -11.12
N SER A 147 -12.13 16.28 -11.79
CA SER A 147 -10.85 16.03 -11.13
C SER A 147 -10.29 17.32 -10.50
N VAL A 148 -10.37 18.45 -11.21
CA VAL A 148 -9.99 19.77 -10.68
C VAL A 148 -10.87 20.17 -9.49
N ILE A 149 -12.18 19.94 -9.57
CA ILE A 149 -13.14 20.24 -8.49
C ILE A 149 -12.85 19.43 -7.23
N CYS A 150 -12.61 18.13 -7.38
CA CYS A 150 -12.31 17.26 -6.23
C CYS A 150 -10.98 17.62 -5.58
N ASN A 151 -9.99 18.04 -6.37
CA ASN A 151 -8.71 18.55 -5.84
C ASN A 151 -8.88 19.89 -5.12
N GLU A 152 -9.63 20.84 -5.69
CA GLU A 152 -9.88 22.17 -5.09
C GLU A 152 -10.66 22.07 -3.77
N LEU A 153 -11.56 21.10 -3.65
CA LEU A 153 -12.34 20.85 -2.43
C LEU A 153 -11.60 20.00 -1.38
N GLU A 154 -10.33 19.65 -1.62
CA GLU A 154 -9.56 18.72 -0.79
C GLU A 154 -10.31 17.39 -0.56
N CYS A 155 -10.97 16.88 -1.60
CA CYS A 155 -11.77 15.66 -1.58
C CYS A 155 -11.12 14.50 -2.35
N GLY A 156 -9.83 14.65 -2.68
CA GLY A 156 -9.03 13.70 -3.44
C GLY A 156 -9.40 13.70 -4.93
N GLN A 157 -9.36 12.53 -5.58
CA GLN A 157 -9.65 12.42 -7.02
C GLN A 157 -11.14 12.27 -7.32
N ALA A 158 -11.53 12.63 -8.55
CA ALA A 158 -12.88 12.36 -9.05
C ALA A 158 -13.05 10.86 -9.33
N VAL A 159 -14.08 10.26 -8.75
CA VAL A 159 -14.43 8.84 -8.93
C VAL A 159 -15.51 8.69 -10.00
N ASP A 160 -16.52 9.56 -9.96
CA ASP A 160 -17.63 9.51 -10.92
C ASP A 160 -18.24 10.89 -11.19
N ILE A 161 -18.80 11.04 -12.39
CA ILE A 161 -19.71 12.12 -12.74
C ILE A 161 -21.00 11.50 -13.28
N SER A 162 -22.09 11.76 -12.57
CA SER A 162 -23.41 11.24 -12.94
C SER A 162 -24.40 12.37 -13.21
N ARG A 163 -25.44 12.02 -13.97
CA ARG A 163 -26.59 12.91 -14.17
C ARG A 163 -27.37 12.98 -12.86
N GLY A 164 -27.45 14.18 -12.30
CA GLY A 164 -28.18 14.42 -11.07
C GLY A 164 -29.68 14.58 -11.31
N THR A 165 -30.31 15.44 -10.53
CA THR A 165 -31.75 15.67 -10.57
C THR A 165 -32.16 16.50 -11.79
N HIS A 166 -33.34 16.19 -12.33
CA HIS A 166 -33.94 16.99 -13.38
C HIS A 166 -34.35 18.36 -12.78
N PHE A 167 -34.07 19.47 -13.47
CA PHE A 167 -34.40 20.84 -13.01
C PHE A 167 -35.91 21.14 -12.86
N GLY A 168 -36.76 20.12 -12.88
CA GLY A 168 -38.21 20.22 -12.96
C GLY A 168 -38.93 20.74 -11.72
N ASP A 169 -38.26 20.88 -10.57
CA ASP A 169 -38.93 21.24 -9.30
C ASP A 169 -38.33 22.41 -8.50
N ARG A 170 -37.26 23.08 -8.96
CA ARG A 170 -36.74 24.27 -8.28
C ARG A 170 -36.29 25.36 -9.25
N HIS A 171 -36.68 26.60 -8.95
CA HIS A 171 -36.19 27.83 -9.60
C HIS A 171 -34.72 28.09 -9.21
N GLU A 172 -33.82 27.17 -9.54
CA GLU A 172 -32.39 27.32 -9.30
C GLU A 172 -31.71 28.01 -10.49
N LEU A 173 -30.83 28.97 -10.21
CA LEU A 173 -30.00 29.62 -11.22
C LEU A 173 -29.07 28.59 -11.86
N ILE A 174 -28.98 28.60 -13.18
CA ILE A 174 -28.16 27.65 -13.95
C ILE A 174 -26.92 28.37 -14.46
N TRP A 175 -25.75 27.79 -14.19
CA TRP A 175 -24.48 28.26 -14.72
C TRP A 175 -24.43 28.11 -16.24
N GLN A 176 -24.14 29.21 -16.94
CA GLN A 176 -24.29 29.33 -18.39
C GLN A 176 -23.03 28.97 -19.19
N GLU A 177 -21.86 28.85 -18.55
CA GLU A 177 -20.59 28.58 -19.22
C GLU A 177 -20.19 27.10 -19.05
N GLU A 178 -19.56 26.53 -20.06
CA GLU A 178 -18.98 25.18 -20.01
C GLU A 178 -17.51 25.25 -19.59
N PHE A 179 -17.13 24.41 -18.65
CA PHE A 179 -15.76 24.29 -18.17
C PHE A 179 -15.02 23.23 -18.99
N HIS A 180 -13.86 23.59 -19.52
CA HIS A 180 -13.03 22.68 -20.29
C HIS A 180 -11.62 22.60 -19.70
N CYS A 181 -11.49 21.88 -18.59
CA CYS A 181 -10.20 21.70 -17.92
C CYS A 181 -9.29 20.70 -18.66
N VAL A 182 -7.99 20.91 -18.56
CA VAL A 182 -6.95 19.96 -18.99
C VAL A 182 -6.78 18.85 -17.96
N GLY A 183 -7.07 19.13 -16.68
CA GLY A 183 -7.03 18.23 -15.53
C GLY A 183 -5.84 18.43 -14.59
N ASN A 184 -4.96 19.39 -14.87
CA ASN A 184 -3.79 19.74 -14.05
C ASN A 184 -3.90 21.12 -13.39
N GLU A 185 -5.06 21.76 -13.54
CA GLU A 185 -5.37 23.03 -12.92
C GLU A 185 -5.54 22.88 -11.41
N THR A 186 -5.03 23.85 -10.65
CA THR A 186 -5.14 23.86 -9.17
C THR A 186 -6.52 24.32 -8.68
N HIS A 187 -7.23 25.11 -9.49
CA HIS A 187 -8.57 25.63 -9.20
C HIS A 187 -9.40 25.59 -10.48
N LEU A 188 -10.71 25.35 -10.35
CA LEU A 188 -11.69 25.35 -11.45
C LEU A 188 -11.70 26.71 -12.19
N ALA A 189 -11.34 27.77 -11.48
CA ALA A 189 -11.13 29.12 -12.01
C ALA A 189 -10.13 29.19 -13.18
N HIS A 190 -9.12 28.30 -13.17
CA HIS A 190 -8.05 28.29 -14.17
C HIS A 190 -8.46 27.56 -15.47
N CYS A 191 -9.60 26.90 -15.45
CA CYS A 191 -10.08 26.18 -16.62
C CYS A 191 -10.66 27.13 -17.67
N PRO A 192 -10.33 26.93 -18.96
CA PRO A 192 -10.99 27.61 -20.06
C PRO A 192 -12.51 27.50 -19.98
N ARG A 193 -13.19 28.63 -20.21
CA ARG A 193 -14.65 28.73 -20.20
C ARG A 193 -15.17 29.02 -21.61
N ILE A 194 -16.14 28.24 -22.05
CA ILE A 194 -16.73 28.36 -23.38
C ILE A 194 -18.23 28.58 -23.21
N LEU A 195 -18.79 29.54 -23.95
CA LEU A 195 -20.25 29.69 -24.04
C LEU A 195 -20.82 28.55 -24.92
N PRO A 196 -21.62 27.64 -24.36
CA PRO A 196 -22.17 26.51 -25.10
C PRO A 196 -23.20 26.99 -26.13
N HIS A 197 -23.22 26.35 -27.30
CA HIS A 197 -24.12 26.70 -28.42
C HIS A 197 -25.60 26.36 -28.14
N SER A 198 -25.86 25.55 -27.11
CA SER A 198 -27.19 25.05 -26.74
C SER A 198 -27.51 25.51 -25.31
N LYS A 199 -28.59 26.28 -25.14
CA LYS A 199 -29.09 26.74 -23.82
C LYS A 199 -29.92 25.69 -23.07
N THR A 200 -30.07 24.48 -23.61
CA THR A 200 -30.95 23.47 -23.04
C THR A 200 -30.18 22.55 -22.10
N CYS A 201 -30.36 22.78 -20.80
CA CYS A 201 -29.84 21.94 -19.73
C CYS A 201 -31.00 21.22 -19.04
N SER A 202 -30.92 19.89 -18.94
CA SER A 202 -32.00 19.04 -18.40
C SER A 202 -31.71 18.53 -16.99
N HIS A 203 -30.44 18.28 -16.66
CA HIS A 203 -30.00 17.69 -15.39
C HIS A 203 -28.78 18.43 -14.85
N ASP A 204 -28.73 18.61 -13.54
CA ASP A 204 -27.54 19.11 -12.86
C ASP A 204 -26.41 18.06 -12.83
N ALA A 205 -25.19 18.53 -12.65
CA ALA A 205 -24.02 17.68 -12.52
C ALA A 205 -23.88 17.19 -11.07
N THR A 206 -23.86 15.87 -10.89
CA THR A 206 -23.45 15.26 -9.62
C THR A 206 -22.01 14.80 -9.75
N VAL A 207 -21.16 15.28 -8.83
CA VAL A 207 -19.75 14.89 -8.75
C VAL A 207 -19.55 14.04 -7.50
N VAL A 208 -18.90 12.90 -7.67
CA VAL A 208 -18.49 12.01 -6.58
C VAL A 208 -16.98 11.99 -6.54
N CYS A 209 -16.42 12.57 -5.49
CA CYS A 209 -14.99 12.49 -5.22
C CYS A 209 -14.70 11.29 -4.32
N SER A 210 -13.44 10.88 -4.28
CA SER A 210 -12.96 9.79 -3.42
C SER A 210 -13.27 10.02 -1.93
N GLY A 211 -13.45 11.28 -1.53
CA GLY A 211 -13.81 11.65 -0.16
C GLY A 211 -12.63 11.65 0.80
N TYR A 212 -11.43 11.32 0.34
CA TYR A 212 -10.22 11.31 1.15
C TYR A 212 -9.35 12.52 0.79
N GLY A 213 -9.32 13.52 1.66
CA GLY A 213 -8.53 14.75 1.49
C GLY A 213 -7.06 14.62 1.88
N GLY A 214 -6.67 13.44 2.38
CA GLY A 214 -5.33 13.21 2.90
C GLY A 214 -5.22 11.91 3.67
N TYR A 215 -3.99 11.42 3.76
CA TYR A 215 -3.61 10.15 4.38
C TYR A 215 -2.41 10.43 5.28
N ARG A 216 -2.36 9.84 6.47
CA ARG A 216 -1.17 9.94 7.34
C ARG A 216 -1.02 8.73 8.23
N LEU A 217 0.21 8.52 8.69
CA LEU A 217 0.54 7.55 9.72
C LEU A 217 0.76 8.26 11.04
N ALA A 218 0.10 7.80 12.10
CA ALA A 218 0.13 8.45 13.41
C ALA A 218 0.50 7.47 14.54
N ASN A 219 1.13 7.98 15.61
CA ASN A 219 1.71 7.21 16.74
C ASN A 219 2.68 6.09 16.33
N GLY A 220 3.34 6.15 15.18
CA GLY A 220 4.44 5.23 14.87
C GLY A 220 5.78 5.69 15.43
N SER A 221 6.74 4.76 15.39
CA SER A 221 8.15 5.05 15.69
C SER A 221 8.81 5.97 14.66
N THR A 222 8.25 6.09 13.46
CA THR A 222 8.74 6.90 12.35
C THR A 222 7.58 7.64 11.65
N THR A 223 7.88 8.61 10.78
CA THR A 223 6.86 9.23 9.91
C THR A 223 6.27 8.25 8.88
N CYS A 224 6.90 7.09 8.70
CA CYS A 224 6.54 6.05 7.76
C CYS A 224 6.05 4.78 8.47
N SER A 225 5.68 4.87 9.75
CA SER A 225 5.06 3.79 10.49
C SER A 225 3.95 4.32 11.38
N GLY A 226 2.99 3.48 11.76
CA GLY A 226 1.94 3.82 12.71
C GLY A 226 0.54 3.42 12.26
N ARG A 227 -0.46 3.96 12.93
CA ARG A 227 -1.88 3.75 12.59
C ARG A 227 -2.25 4.55 11.35
N VAL A 228 -3.11 3.98 10.52
CA VAL A 228 -3.59 4.61 9.30
C VAL A 228 -4.76 5.54 9.62
N GLU A 229 -4.57 6.83 9.35
CA GLU A 229 -5.62 7.83 9.44
C GLU A 229 -5.95 8.41 8.07
N LEU A 230 -7.25 8.59 7.84
CA LEU A 230 -7.83 9.17 6.63
C LEU A 230 -8.53 10.48 6.98
N LEU A 231 -8.30 11.50 6.16
CA LEU A 231 -9.01 12.76 6.23
C LEU A 231 -10.29 12.66 5.41
N HIS A 232 -11.44 12.59 6.06
CA HIS A 232 -12.75 12.56 5.39
C HIS A 232 -13.63 13.70 5.90
N GLY A 233 -14.15 14.52 5.00
CA GLY A 233 -15.01 15.67 5.34
C GLY A 233 -14.36 16.69 6.28
N GLY A 234 -13.03 16.87 6.20
CA GLY A 234 -12.26 17.78 7.06
C GLY A 234 -11.93 17.24 8.45
N THR A 235 -12.27 15.97 8.76
CA THR A 235 -11.94 15.32 10.02
C THR A 235 -11.02 14.10 9.81
N TRP A 236 -9.96 14.01 10.61
CA TRP A 236 -9.10 12.83 10.64
C TRP A 236 -9.77 11.72 11.45
N GLY A 237 -9.82 10.52 10.87
CA GLY A 237 -10.34 9.33 11.54
C GLY A 237 -9.49 8.11 11.20
N THR A 238 -9.57 7.08 12.05
CA THR A 238 -8.76 5.86 11.92
C THR A 238 -9.43 4.88 10.97
N LEU A 239 -8.66 4.24 10.09
CA LEU A 239 -9.16 3.20 9.20
C LEU A 239 -9.34 1.87 9.96
N CYS A 240 -10.43 1.15 9.67
CA CYS A 240 -10.66 -0.19 10.22
C CYS A 240 -9.71 -1.23 9.60
N ASP A 241 -9.23 -2.19 10.38
CA ASP A 241 -8.37 -3.29 9.90
C ASP A 241 -9.14 -4.37 9.10
N TYR A 242 -10.47 -4.26 9.02
CA TYR A 242 -11.33 -5.15 8.26
C TYR A 242 -10.94 -5.17 6.78
N LEU A 243 -10.39 -6.29 6.32
CA LEU A 243 -9.83 -6.50 4.97
C LEU A 243 -8.60 -5.63 4.66
N TRP A 244 -7.92 -5.08 5.68
CA TRP A 244 -6.65 -4.39 5.50
C TRP A 244 -5.53 -5.41 5.26
N ASP A 245 -5.01 -5.45 4.04
CA ASP A 245 -4.01 -6.43 3.60
C ASP A 245 -2.68 -5.76 3.17
N LEU A 246 -1.63 -6.57 2.99
CA LEU A 246 -0.31 -6.08 2.58
C LEU A 246 -0.33 -5.33 1.24
N PRO A 247 -1.10 -5.75 0.22
CA PRO A 247 -1.32 -4.96 -0.99
C PRO A 247 -1.84 -3.55 -0.72
N ALA A 248 -2.88 -3.40 0.10
CA ALA A 248 -3.43 -2.09 0.49
C ALA A 248 -2.44 -1.26 1.30
N ALA A 249 -1.75 -1.89 2.26
CA ALA A 249 -0.68 -1.26 3.01
C ALA A 249 0.47 -0.78 2.11
N ASN A 250 0.83 -1.57 1.09
CA ASN A 250 1.89 -1.22 0.15
C ASN A 250 1.50 -0.03 -0.74
N ALA A 251 0.27 0.00 -1.24
CA ALA A 251 -0.26 1.13 -2.00
C ALA A 251 -0.23 2.42 -1.15
N LEU A 252 -0.57 2.35 0.14
CA LEU A 252 -0.47 3.48 1.06
C LEU A 252 0.99 3.92 1.33
N CYS A 253 1.90 2.98 1.54
CA CYS A 253 3.32 3.28 1.77
C CYS A 253 3.98 3.96 0.56
N GLN A 254 3.63 3.51 -0.65
CA GLN A 254 4.09 4.12 -1.89
C GLN A 254 3.52 5.53 -2.05
N GLN A 255 2.23 5.70 -1.76
CA GLN A 255 1.55 6.98 -1.83
C GLN A 255 2.10 8.03 -0.84
N LEU A 256 2.54 7.60 0.36
CA LEU A 256 3.14 8.46 1.38
C LEU A 256 4.64 8.71 1.16
N ASP A 257 5.21 8.25 0.04
CA ASP A 257 6.65 8.34 -0.27
C ASP A 257 7.53 7.71 0.84
N CYS A 258 7.02 6.60 1.39
CA CYS A 258 7.61 5.84 2.48
C CYS A 258 8.17 4.49 2.01
N GLY A 259 8.20 4.27 0.69
CA GLY A 259 8.68 3.05 0.04
C GLY A 259 7.63 1.95 0.03
N VAL A 260 8.03 0.72 0.38
CA VAL A 260 7.13 -0.46 0.37
C VAL A 260 6.63 -0.78 1.78
N ALA A 261 5.46 -1.41 1.88
CA ALA A 261 4.99 -1.93 3.16
C ALA A 261 5.84 -3.13 3.59
N LEU A 262 6.44 -3.04 4.79
CA LEU A 262 7.25 -4.12 5.38
C LEU A 262 6.39 -5.09 6.18
N LEU A 263 5.47 -4.58 7.00
CA LEU A 263 4.54 -5.40 7.79
C LEU A 263 3.32 -4.61 8.27
N ILE A 264 2.25 -5.35 8.60
CA ILE A 264 1.06 -4.88 9.29
C ILE A 264 1.12 -5.44 10.72
N PRO A 265 1.52 -4.64 11.72
CA PRO A 265 1.59 -5.11 13.10
C PRO A 265 0.18 -5.34 13.69
N GLY A 266 0.01 -6.46 14.39
CA GLY A 266 -1.22 -6.71 15.16
C GLY A 266 -1.23 -5.93 16.48
N ASP A 267 -2.34 -5.25 16.77
CA ASP A 267 -2.81 -4.74 18.09
C ASP A 267 -1.86 -3.87 18.96
N HIS A 268 -0.73 -3.38 18.44
CA HIS A 268 0.29 -2.68 19.25
C HIS A 268 0.14 -1.15 19.35
N PHE A 269 -0.91 -0.55 18.76
CA PHE A 269 -1.13 0.90 18.77
C PHE A 269 -2.47 1.25 19.41
N VAL A 270 -2.53 1.32 20.74
CA VAL A 270 -3.74 1.72 21.48
C VAL A 270 -3.83 3.24 21.62
N ASP A 271 -5.08 3.73 21.50
CA ASP A 271 -5.63 5.08 21.68
C ASP A 271 -5.47 6.07 20.50
N GLY A 272 -6.45 6.02 19.60
CA GLY A 272 -6.81 7.14 18.73
C GLY A 272 -8.02 7.91 19.29
N ASN A 273 -7.89 9.22 19.46
CA ASN A 273 -9.05 10.11 19.64
C ASN A 273 -9.58 10.49 18.25
N GLY A 274 -10.65 9.84 17.78
CA GLY A 274 -11.27 10.18 16.50
C GLY A 274 -12.35 9.19 16.03
N PRO A 275 -13.13 9.54 14.99
CA PRO A 275 -14.07 8.62 14.35
C PRO A 275 -13.34 7.47 13.65
N VAL A 276 -13.92 6.27 13.67
CA VAL A 276 -13.41 5.10 12.92
C VAL A 276 -14.12 5.04 11.57
N TRP A 277 -13.34 5.08 10.48
CA TRP A 277 -13.84 4.90 9.12
C TRP A 277 -13.96 3.41 8.80
N ARG A 278 -15.12 3.02 8.26
CA ARG A 278 -15.52 1.62 8.02
C ARG A 278 -15.34 1.18 6.57
N ASP A 279 -14.59 1.96 5.80
CA ASP A 279 -14.30 1.65 4.41
C ASP A 279 -13.27 0.52 4.31
N ALA A 280 -13.47 -0.40 3.37
CA ALA A 280 -12.54 -1.49 3.08
C ALA A 280 -11.91 -1.30 1.70
N PHE A 281 -10.58 -1.41 1.64
CA PHE A 281 -9.79 -1.29 0.42
C PHE A 281 -9.23 -2.66 0.07
N HIS A 282 -9.55 -3.17 -1.12
CA HIS A 282 -8.98 -4.41 -1.63
C HIS A 282 -8.12 -4.12 -2.86
N CYS A 283 -6.82 -4.34 -2.73
CA CYS A 283 -5.84 -4.06 -3.78
C CYS A 283 -5.28 -5.36 -4.36
N GLU A 284 -5.05 -5.41 -5.67
CA GLU A 284 -4.42 -6.56 -6.34
C GLU A 284 -2.87 -6.55 -6.23
N GLY A 285 -2.30 -5.45 -5.75
CA GLY A 285 -0.87 -5.26 -5.50
C GLY A 285 -0.08 -4.63 -6.66
N THR A 286 -0.77 -4.13 -7.69
CA THR A 286 -0.18 -3.39 -8.81
C THR A 286 -0.44 -1.88 -8.74
N GLU A 287 -1.33 -1.50 -7.83
CA GLU A 287 -1.76 -0.14 -7.54
C GLU A 287 -0.64 0.64 -6.86
N SER A 288 -0.42 1.88 -7.30
CA SER A 288 0.59 2.78 -6.73
C SER A 288 0.01 3.67 -5.63
N CYS A 289 -1.32 3.72 -5.51
CA CYS A 289 -2.05 4.56 -4.56
C CYS A 289 -3.26 3.80 -4.01
N LEU A 290 -3.64 4.09 -2.77
CA LEU A 290 -4.67 3.31 -2.06
C LEU A 290 -6.08 3.46 -2.69
N TRP A 291 -6.34 4.57 -3.39
CA TRP A 291 -7.62 4.80 -4.07
C TRP A 291 -7.76 4.08 -5.41
N ASP A 292 -6.67 3.56 -5.99
CA ASP A 292 -6.73 2.76 -7.23
C ASP A 292 -7.31 1.36 -6.95
N CYS A 293 -7.44 1.01 -5.67
CA CYS A 293 -7.96 -0.25 -5.19
C CYS A 293 -9.50 -0.28 -5.23
N ALA A 294 -10.07 -1.47 -5.43
CA ALA A 294 -11.51 -1.64 -5.43
C ALA A 294 -12.07 -1.35 -4.02
N GLN A 295 -12.91 -0.32 -3.90
CA GLN A 295 -13.58 0.01 -2.66
C GLN A 295 -14.77 -0.94 -2.46
N VAL A 296 -14.80 -1.64 -1.32
CA VAL A 296 -15.89 -2.55 -0.98
C VAL A 296 -16.81 -1.87 0.03
N THR A 297 -17.85 -1.19 -0.44
CA THR A 297 -18.96 -0.72 0.41
C THR A 297 -19.99 -1.84 0.63
N LEU A 298 -19.58 -2.94 1.26
CA LEU A 298 -20.50 -4.02 1.66
C LEU A 298 -20.75 -3.97 3.17
N GLY A 299 -21.95 -3.50 3.54
CA GLY A 299 -22.68 -3.91 4.74
C GLY A 299 -21.95 -3.82 6.08
N ASN A 300 -21.88 -2.61 6.64
CA ASN A 300 -21.77 -2.29 8.08
C ASN A 300 -21.11 -3.36 8.98
N PRO A 301 -19.79 -3.60 8.89
CA PRO A 301 -19.06 -4.34 9.91
C PRO A 301 -18.99 -3.52 11.22
N THR A 302 -19.13 -4.19 12.35
CA THR A 302 -19.00 -3.60 13.68
C THR A 302 -17.53 -3.48 14.07
N CYS A 303 -16.81 -2.50 13.49
CA CYS A 303 -15.45 -2.18 13.94
C CYS A 303 -15.51 -1.51 15.32
N LEU A 304 -14.84 -2.11 16.30
CA LEU A 304 -14.61 -1.54 17.63
C LEU A 304 -13.43 -0.56 17.57
N ALA A 305 -13.26 0.28 18.60
CA ALA A 305 -12.13 1.23 18.67
C ALA A 305 -10.73 0.56 18.75
N ARG A 306 -10.66 -0.77 18.77
CA ARG A 306 -9.42 -1.56 18.76
C ARG A 306 -9.06 -2.11 17.37
N ASP A 307 -10.03 -2.13 16.44
CA ASP A 307 -9.89 -2.73 15.12
C ASP A 307 -9.29 -1.68 14.16
N VAL A 308 -8.03 -1.29 14.39
CA VAL A 308 -7.37 -0.16 13.71
C VAL A 308 -6.30 -0.67 12.74
N ALA A 309 -6.41 -0.26 11.47
CA ALA A 309 -5.40 -0.54 10.46
C ALA A 309 -4.07 0.14 10.80
N THR A 310 -2.97 -0.60 10.70
CA THR A 310 -1.61 -0.11 10.95
C THR A 310 -0.67 -0.56 9.84
N VAL A 311 0.46 0.13 9.69
CA VAL A 311 1.49 -0.24 8.73
C VAL A 311 2.86 0.25 9.18
N ILE A 312 3.90 -0.52 8.85
CA ILE A 312 5.30 -0.10 8.91
C ILE A 312 5.84 -0.15 7.49
N CYS A 313 6.23 1.00 6.96
CA CYS A 313 6.86 1.12 5.64
C CYS A 313 8.38 1.09 5.76
N SER A 314 9.07 0.86 4.63
CA SER A 314 10.53 0.75 4.57
C SER A 314 11.29 2.03 4.93
N GLY A 315 10.63 3.19 4.89
CA GLY A 315 11.28 4.49 5.03
C GLY A 315 12.14 4.83 3.82
N LYS A 316 12.50 6.10 3.66
CA LYS A 316 13.26 6.59 2.49
C LYS A 316 14.69 6.07 2.49
N SER A 317 14.93 4.96 1.78
CA SER A 317 16.24 4.62 1.24
C SER A 317 16.21 4.88 -0.26
N GLY A 318 16.94 5.90 -0.70
CA GLY A 318 16.98 6.30 -2.10
C GLY A 318 17.48 5.18 -3.00
N THR A 319 16.59 4.63 -3.82
CA THR A 319 16.80 4.44 -5.26
C THR A 319 15.45 4.20 -5.94
N GLN A 320 15.26 4.93 -7.05
CA GLN A 320 14.15 4.88 -8.00
C GLN A 320 12.94 5.77 -7.69
N LEU A 321 13.06 7.04 -8.12
CA LEU A 321 11.92 7.84 -8.58
C LEU A 321 11.12 7.03 -9.62
N MET A 322 10.05 6.39 -9.19
CA MET A 322 8.84 6.31 -10.01
C MET A 322 8.03 7.54 -9.66
N LEU A 323 8.20 8.59 -10.46
CA LEU A 323 7.24 9.68 -10.51
C LEU A 323 5.87 9.05 -10.78
N CYS A 324 4.91 9.25 -9.87
CA CYS A 324 3.51 9.31 -10.29
C CYS A 324 3.48 10.17 -11.56
N LYS A 325 2.87 9.68 -12.63
CA LYS A 325 2.63 10.50 -13.82
C LYS A 325 1.63 11.60 -13.46
N THR A 326 2.12 12.64 -12.81
CA THR A 326 1.64 14.00 -12.99
C THR A 326 2.61 14.63 -13.98
N SER A 327 2.07 15.04 -15.12
CA SER A 327 2.82 15.71 -16.17
C SER A 327 3.41 17.01 -15.64
N HIS A 328 4.70 17.00 -15.31
CA HIS A 328 5.53 18.19 -15.33
C HIS A 328 6.88 17.89 -15.98
N SER A 329 7.04 18.39 -17.20
CA SER A 329 8.34 18.67 -17.78
C SER A 329 8.85 19.95 -17.12
N GLN A 330 10.06 19.96 -16.59
CA GLN A 330 11.06 20.95 -17.00
C GLN A 330 12.47 20.59 -16.52
N THR A 331 13.40 20.87 -17.42
CA THR A 331 14.85 20.74 -17.38
C THR A 331 15.51 21.86 -16.56
N VAL A 332 16.38 21.52 -15.61
CA VAL A 332 17.51 22.39 -15.19
C VAL A 332 18.72 21.51 -14.84
N SER A 333 19.92 21.91 -15.27
CA SER A 333 21.19 21.20 -15.06
C SER A 333 22.07 21.89 -14.01
N MET A 334 22.70 21.06 -13.18
CA MET A 334 23.94 21.22 -12.40
C MET A 334 24.12 22.39 -11.42
N GLY A 335 24.23 22.03 -10.13
CA GLY A 335 24.94 22.77 -9.09
C GLY A 335 25.04 21.94 -7.81
N VAL A 336 26.26 21.57 -7.41
CA VAL A 336 26.57 20.77 -6.21
C VAL A 336 26.03 21.44 -4.95
N ALA A 337 25.25 20.71 -4.14
CA ALA A 337 24.95 21.07 -2.76
C ALA A 337 25.26 19.85 -1.89
N GLU A 338 26.18 20.02 -0.94
CA GLU A 338 26.50 19.04 0.10
C GLU A 338 25.27 18.78 0.98
N ASP A 339 25.00 17.50 1.24
CA ASP A 339 24.02 17.06 2.22
C ASP A 339 24.40 17.56 3.62
N VAL A 340 23.58 18.43 4.20
CA VAL A 340 23.56 18.66 5.65
C VAL A 340 22.52 17.71 6.24
N GLY A 341 22.94 16.46 6.44
CA GLY A 341 22.20 15.49 7.25
C GLY A 341 22.18 15.94 8.70
N VAL A 342 21.00 16.25 9.23
CA VAL A 342 20.80 16.47 10.66
C VAL A 342 20.81 15.09 11.34
N ILE A 343 21.96 14.72 11.90
CA ILE A 343 22.10 13.50 12.71
C ILE A 343 21.65 13.83 14.14
N CYS A 344 20.50 13.31 14.55
CA CYS A 344 20.14 13.25 15.96
C CYS A 344 21.08 12.26 16.67
N SER A 345 21.72 12.68 17.76
CA SER A 345 22.80 11.98 18.47
C SER A 345 22.38 10.70 19.22
N GLY A 346 21.66 9.78 18.58
CA GLY A 346 21.22 8.52 19.19
C GLY A 346 20.94 7.33 18.25
N ASP A 347 20.88 7.53 16.93
CA ASP A 347 20.48 6.44 16.03
C ASP A 347 21.63 5.48 15.74
N ARG A 348 21.51 4.26 16.27
CA ARG A 348 22.38 3.13 15.94
C ARG A 348 21.98 2.58 14.57
N GLN A 349 22.97 2.22 13.75
CA GLN A 349 22.73 1.69 12.40
C GLN A 349 23.52 0.41 12.17
N ILE A 350 23.09 -0.40 11.21
CA ILE A 350 23.75 -1.64 10.79
C ILE A 350 23.91 -1.66 9.26
N ARG A 351 25.04 -2.16 8.77
CA ARG A 351 25.29 -2.36 7.33
C ARG A 351 26.12 -3.61 7.07
N LEU A 352 26.03 -4.12 5.84
CA LEU A 352 26.87 -5.21 5.33
C LEU A 352 27.89 -4.67 4.33
N VAL A 353 29.17 -5.04 4.51
CA VAL A 353 30.30 -4.55 3.71
C VAL A 353 31.05 -5.72 3.08
N ASN A 354 31.63 -5.51 1.89
CA ASN A 354 32.42 -6.50 1.15
C ASN A 354 31.72 -7.83 0.80
N GLY A 355 30.38 -7.86 0.78
CA GLY A 355 29.65 -8.97 0.18
C GLY A 355 29.47 -8.81 -1.33
N THR A 356 29.19 -9.92 -2.02
CA THR A 356 28.87 -9.92 -3.45
C THR A 356 27.47 -9.40 -3.76
N LYS A 357 26.62 -9.22 -2.74
CA LYS A 357 25.20 -8.79 -2.83
C LYS A 357 24.84 -7.91 -1.62
N ARG A 358 23.71 -7.17 -1.67
CA ARG A 358 23.30 -6.25 -0.58
C ARG A 358 23.01 -6.98 0.74
N CYS A 359 22.57 -8.24 0.66
CA CYS A 359 22.15 -9.07 1.78
C CYS A 359 23.21 -10.12 2.17
N ALA A 360 24.47 -9.84 1.86
CA ALA A 360 25.62 -10.63 2.26
C ALA A 360 26.78 -9.69 2.61
N GLY A 361 27.63 -10.05 3.57
CA GLY A 361 28.84 -9.28 3.87
C GLY A 361 29.27 -9.33 5.34
N ARG A 362 30.38 -8.64 5.62
CA ARG A 362 30.86 -8.33 6.98
C ARG A 362 29.90 -7.35 7.64
N ILE A 363 29.59 -7.58 8.91
CA ILE A 363 28.64 -6.76 9.66
C ILE A 363 29.37 -5.59 10.31
N GLU A 364 28.87 -4.37 10.08
CA GLU A 364 29.35 -3.16 10.73
C GLU A 364 28.20 -2.41 11.40
N LEU A 365 28.44 -1.92 12.62
CA LEU A 365 27.51 -1.18 13.46
C LEU A 365 27.98 0.26 13.66
N TYR A 366 27.05 1.21 13.57
CA TYR A 366 27.28 2.60 13.90
C TYR A 366 26.85 2.88 15.33
N HIS A 367 27.80 3.30 16.17
CA HIS A 367 27.54 3.69 17.54
C HIS A 367 28.47 4.85 17.93
N ASP A 368 27.95 5.82 18.68
CA ASP A 368 28.69 7.00 19.15
C ASP A 368 29.48 7.74 18.06
N GLY A 369 28.90 7.84 16.85
CA GLY A 369 29.50 8.57 15.74
C GLY A 369 30.51 7.78 14.90
N ILE A 370 30.75 6.50 15.22
CA ILE A 370 31.81 5.69 14.61
C ILE A 370 31.29 4.31 14.17
N TRP A 371 31.69 3.89 12.97
CA TRP A 371 31.45 2.52 12.49
C TRP A 371 32.47 1.55 13.09
N GLY A 372 32.00 0.39 13.52
CA GLY A 372 32.83 -0.69 14.04
C GLY A 372 32.26 -2.08 13.69
N THR A 373 33.07 -3.12 13.81
CA THR A 373 32.71 -4.51 13.46
C THR A 373 32.14 -5.27 14.64
N ILE A 374 31.78 -6.54 14.45
CA ILE A 374 31.37 -7.46 15.52
C ILE A 374 32.27 -8.70 15.49
N CYS A 375 32.51 -9.29 16.67
CA CYS A 375 33.28 -10.51 16.79
C CYS A 375 32.46 -11.76 16.44
N ASP A 376 33.13 -12.79 15.93
CA ASP A 376 32.58 -14.11 15.62
C ASP A 376 32.54 -15.07 16.83
N ASP A 377 33.06 -14.69 17.99
CA ASP A 377 32.95 -15.46 19.24
C ASP A 377 31.47 -15.63 19.60
N LYS A 378 31.03 -16.90 19.63
CA LYS A 378 29.63 -17.35 19.77
C LYS A 378 28.66 -16.96 18.64
N TRP A 379 29.15 -16.35 17.56
CA TRP A 379 28.32 -15.97 16.42
C TRP A 379 27.68 -17.19 15.74
N ASP A 380 26.35 -17.28 15.83
CA ASP A 380 25.59 -18.40 15.32
C ASP A 380 24.48 -17.99 14.32
N LEU A 381 23.70 -18.98 13.86
CA LEU A 381 22.60 -18.75 12.93
C LEU A 381 21.46 -17.92 13.54
N SER A 382 21.25 -18.01 14.86
CA SER A 382 20.23 -17.24 15.58
C SER A 382 20.59 -15.76 15.58
N ASP A 383 21.86 -15.44 15.82
CA ASP A 383 22.38 -14.07 15.77
C ASP A 383 22.31 -13.49 14.35
N ALA A 384 22.77 -14.27 13.37
CA ALA A 384 22.70 -13.90 11.96
C ALA A 384 21.25 -13.67 11.50
N ASN A 385 20.30 -14.42 12.04
CA ASN A 385 18.89 -14.29 11.69
C ASN A 385 18.30 -12.95 12.15
N VAL A 386 18.72 -12.45 13.31
CA VAL A 386 18.34 -11.11 13.78
C VAL A 386 18.86 -10.05 12.80
N VAL A 387 20.11 -10.15 12.36
CA VAL A 387 20.68 -9.22 11.37
C VAL A 387 19.93 -9.25 10.04
N CYS A 388 19.62 -10.44 9.52
CA CYS A 388 18.87 -10.58 8.26
C CYS A 388 17.45 -10.01 8.35
N LYS A 389 16.78 -10.19 9.50
CA LYS A 389 15.46 -9.59 9.77
C LYS A 389 15.56 -8.07 9.88
N GLN A 390 16.52 -7.57 10.66
CA GLN A 390 16.74 -6.15 10.89
C GLN A 390 17.05 -5.39 9.59
N LEU A 391 17.75 -6.02 8.65
CA LEU A 391 18.07 -5.47 7.33
C LEU A 391 16.99 -5.69 6.26
N GLY A 392 15.87 -6.36 6.57
CA GLY A 392 14.83 -6.69 5.60
C GLY A 392 15.32 -7.63 4.49
N CYS A 393 16.25 -8.53 4.82
CA CYS A 393 16.90 -9.46 3.90
C CYS A 393 16.36 -10.91 4.02
N GLY A 394 15.26 -11.11 4.75
CA GLY A 394 14.66 -12.42 4.99
C GLY A 394 15.30 -13.13 6.19
N HIS A 395 15.53 -14.44 6.09
CA HIS A 395 16.16 -15.23 7.16
C HIS A 395 17.64 -15.48 6.88
N ALA A 396 18.41 -15.83 7.91
CA ALA A 396 19.81 -16.18 7.75
C ALA A 396 19.97 -17.57 7.12
N ILE A 397 20.75 -17.63 6.04
CA ILE A 397 21.19 -18.89 5.42
C ILE A 397 22.49 -19.35 6.08
N LYS A 398 23.40 -18.41 6.36
CA LYS A 398 24.70 -18.74 6.94
C LYS A 398 25.29 -17.60 7.77
N ALA A 399 25.81 -17.98 8.94
CA ALA A 399 26.67 -17.16 9.79
C ALA A 399 28.13 -17.43 9.41
N PHE A 400 28.88 -16.39 9.06
CA PHE A 400 30.28 -16.48 8.70
C PHE A 400 31.18 -15.97 9.83
N ALA A 401 32.24 -16.74 10.08
CA ALA A 401 33.30 -16.45 11.02
C ALA A 401 34.61 -16.17 10.28
N SER A 402 35.62 -15.75 11.03
CA SER A 402 37.02 -15.61 10.62
C SER A 402 37.22 -14.65 9.45
N ALA A 403 36.54 -13.49 9.50
CA ALA A 403 36.66 -12.42 8.52
C ALA A 403 36.50 -12.89 7.06
N HIS A 404 35.51 -13.78 6.81
CA HIS A 404 35.26 -14.35 5.48
C HIS A 404 35.12 -13.30 4.36
N TYR A 405 34.50 -12.14 4.67
CA TYR A 405 34.33 -11.01 3.74
C TYR A 405 35.48 -9.98 3.84
N GLY A 406 36.62 -10.40 4.38
CA GLY A 406 37.78 -9.56 4.68
C GLY A 406 37.66 -8.86 6.03
N GLU A 407 38.83 -8.56 6.60
CA GLU A 407 38.97 -7.85 7.87
C GLU A 407 38.44 -6.42 7.76
N GLY A 408 37.73 -5.97 8.79
CA GLY A 408 37.40 -4.58 8.99
C GLY A 408 38.54 -3.79 9.64
N SER A 409 38.22 -2.59 10.08
CA SER A 409 39.19 -1.70 10.72
C SER A 409 38.53 -0.82 11.76
N GLY A 410 39.22 -0.54 12.86
CA GLY A 410 38.76 0.38 13.88
C GLY A 410 38.19 -0.33 15.09
N GLN A 411 37.04 0.13 15.59
CA GLN A 411 36.41 -0.41 16.79
C GLN A 411 35.72 -1.75 16.49
N ILE A 412 35.76 -2.69 17.44
CA ILE A 412 34.84 -3.84 17.47
C ILE A 412 33.80 -3.56 18.55
N TRP A 413 32.53 -3.49 18.19
CA TRP A 413 31.46 -3.01 19.07
C TRP A 413 30.85 -4.11 19.93
N LEU A 414 30.63 -5.30 19.37
CA LEU A 414 29.96 -6.41 20.04
C LEU A 414 30.85 -7.66 20.03
N ASP A 415 30.76 -8.40 21.13
CA ASP A 415 31.47 -9.66 21.42
C ASP A 415 30.55 -10.56 22.24
N ASP A 416 30.70 -11.88 22.09
CA ASP A 416 29.85 -12.92 22.69
C ASP A 416 28.35 -12.65 22.45
N VAL A 417 27.95 -12.33 21.21
CA VAL A 417 26.53 -12.16 20.88
C VAL A 417 25.81 -13.50 21.05
N ASN A 418 24.65 -13.47 21.71
CA ASN A 418 23.89 -14.67 22.02
C ASN A 418 22.38 -14.38 21.98
N CYS A 419 21.89 -14.13 20.78
CA CYS A 419 20.48 -13.91 20.47
C CYS A 419 19.68 -15.22 20.60
N THR A 420 18.39 -15.08 20.89
CA THR A 420 17.39 -16.15 20.77
C THR A 420 16.87 -16.31 19.34
N GLY A 421 17.11 -15.31 18.47
CA GLY A 421 16.64 -15.25 17.09
C GLY A 421 15.27 -14.56 16.91
N ALA A 422 14.66 -14.13 18.02
CA ALA A 422 13.38 -13.44 18.08
C ALA A 422 13.51 -11.92 18.31
N GLU A 423 14.72 -11.45 18.61
CA GLU A 423 15.03 -10.04 18.82
C GLU A 423 14.81 -9.23 17.54
N SER A 424 14.38 -7.97 17.70
CA SER A 424 14.18 -7.04 16.58
C SER A 424 15.49 -6.45 16.05
N ASP A 425 16.46 -6.26 16.93
CA ASP A 425 17.71 -5.57 16.66
C ASP A 425 18.89 -6.32 17.28
N LEU A 426 20.03 -6.33 16.59
CA LEU A 426 21.22 -7.04 17.07
C LEU A 426 21.71 -6.53 18.44
N TRP A 427 21.56 -5.23 18.70
CA TRP A 427 21.96 -4.62 19.98
C TRP A 427 21.01 -4.90 21.15
N ALA A 428 19.86 -5.52 20.89
CA ALA A 428 18.96 -6.01 21.94
C ALA A 428 19.36 -7.40 22.46
N CYS A 429 20.25 -8.10 21.74
CA CYS A 429 20.71 -9.41 22.14
C CYS A 429 21.67 -9.34 23.34
N PRO A 430 21.61 -10.34 24.25
CA PRO A 430 22.64 -10.54 25.25
C PRO A 430 24.03 -10.58 24.59
N SER A 431 24.91 -9.69 25.04
CA SER A 431 26.29 -9.56 24.55
C SER A 431 27.14 -8.93 25.64
N ARG A 432 28.46 -8.87 25.45
CA ARG A 432 29.34 -8.06 26.31
C ARG A 432 29.04 -6.57 26.17
N ALA A 433 29.52 -5.80 27.14
CA ALA A 433 29.40 -4.35 27.07
C ALA A 433 30.07 -3.80 25.80
N TRP A 434 29.47 -2.76 25.22
CA TRP A 434 29.91 -2.15 23.97
C TRP A 434 31.40 -1.79 24.00
N GLY A 435 32.13 -2.21 22.97
CA GLY A 435 33.57 -1.96 22.84
C GLY A 435 34.45 -2.83 23.74
N GLN A 436 33.88 -3.72 24.58
CA GLN A 436 34.64 -4.69 25.36
C GLN A 436 34.69 -6.02 24.61
N HIS A 437 35.86 -6.33 24.04
CA HIS A 437 36.11 -7.55 23.30
C HIS A 437 37.53 -8.08 23.53
N ASN A 438 37.74 -9.38 23.30
CA ASN A 438 39.08 -9.97 23.20
C ASN A 438 39.50 -10.33 21.77
N CYS A 439 38.70 -9.93 20.78
CA CYS A 439 38.86 -10.31 19.38
C CYS A 439 39.76 -9.36 18.58
N GLN A 440 40.32 -9.86 17.49
CA GLN A 440 41.02 -9.13 16.44
C GLN A 440 40.16 -9.06 15.17
N HIS A 441 40.46 -8.19 14.20
CA HIS A 441 39.64 -8.09 12.97
C HIS A 441 39.65 -9.35 12.09
N LYS A 442 40.59 -10.27 12.30
CA LYS A 442 40.55 -11.62 11.69
C LYS A 442 39.33 -12.45 12.18
N GLU A 443 38.69 -12.02 13.26
CA GLU A 443 37.52 -12.62 13.91
C GLU A 443 36.25 -11.78 13.62
N ASP A 444 36.27 -10.91 12.60
CA ASP A 444 35.07 -10.15 12.24
C ASP A 444 33.99 -11.07 11.65
N ALA A 445 32.78 -10.96 12.18
CA ALA A 445 31.66 -11.78 11.74
C ALA A 445 30.99 -11.26 10.46
N GLY A 446 30.36 -12.18 9.73
CA GLY A 446 29.59 -11.88 8.54
C GLY A 446 28.34 -12.72 8.41
N VAL A 447 27.51 -12.39 7.42
CA VAL A 447 26.24 -13.08 7.19
C VAL A 447 25.97 -13.26 5.69
N LEU A 448 25.17 -14.28 5.37
CA LEU A 448 24.45 -14.42 4.11
C LEU A 448 22.97 -14.65 4.42
N CYS A 449 22.14 -13.74 3.94
CA CYS A 449 20.69 -13.79 4.09
C CYS A 449 20.01 -14.32 2.82
N SER A 450 18.73 -14.68 2.96
CA SER A 450 17.95 -15.34 1.90
C SER A 450 17.52 -14.44 0.74
N GLU A 451 17.55 -13.11 0.90
CA GLU A 451 17.28 -12.10 -0.14
C GLU A 451 16.09 -12.40 -1.10
N PHE A 452 14.87 -12.09 -0.63
CA PHE A 452 13.57 -12.19 -1.33
C PHE A 452 13.37 -13.42 -2.24
N LEU A 453 13.76 -14.59 -1.78
CA LEU A 453 13.25 -15.84 -2.33
C LEU A 453 11.81 -16.03 -1.82
N ALA A 454 10.84 -15.90 -2.71
CA ALA A 454 9.43 -16.21 -2.43
C ALA A 454 8.99 -17.39 -3.30
N LEU A 455 8.00 -18.14 -2.85
CA LEU A 455 7.51 -19.34 -3.52
C LEU A 455 5.98 -19.31 -3.59
N ARG A 456 5.39 -19.73 -4.72
CA ARG A 456 3.94 -19.79 -4.91
C ARG A 456 3.51 -20.91 -5.85
N LEU A 457 2.22 -21.26 -5.76
CA LEU A 457 1.53 -22.13 -6.71
C LEU A 457 0.55 -21.28 -7.53
N VAL A 458 0.63 -21.36 -8.86
CA VAL A 458 -0.23 -20.58 -9.77
C VAL A 458 -1.03 -21.47 -10.72
N ASN A 459 -2.16 -20.95 -11.22
CA ASN A 459 -3.06 -21.62 -12.17
C ASN A 459 -3.73 -22.90 -11.63
N GLY A 460 -3.96 -23.02 -10.33
CA GLY A 460 -4.78 -24.07 -9.72
C GLY A 460 -5.59 -23.53 -8.53
N ASN A 461 -5.39 -24.08 -7.33
CA ASN A 461 -5.91 -23.54 -6.07
C ASN A 461 -4.74 -23.17 -5.12
N ASP A 462 -5.03 -22.66 -3.92
CA ASP A 462 -4.01 -22.19 -2.97
C ASP A 462 -2.95 -23.26 -2.62
N CYS A 463 -3.27 -24.54 -2.82
CA CYS A 463 -2.42 -25.68 -2.48
C CYS A 463 -2.15 -26.64 -3.65
N ALA A 464 -2.43 -26.23 -4.89
CA ALA A 464 -2.13 -27.02 -6.07
C ALA A 464 -1.96 -26.11 -7.27
N GLY A 465 -0.87 -26.25 -8.01
CA GLY A 465 -0.60 -25.42 -9.18
C GLY A 465 0.80 -25.60 -9.73
N ARG A 466 1.19 -24.71 -10.65
CA ARG A 466 2.56 -24.61 -11.15
C ARG A 466 3.43 -23.91 -10.10
N LEU A 467 4.58 -24.52 -9.80
CA LEU A 467 5.54 -24.00 -8.84
C LEU A 467 6.36 -22.86 -9.46
N GLU A 468 6.30 -21.68 -8.84
CA GLU A 468 7.12 -20.52 -9.22
C GLU A 468 7.91 -19.98 -8.03
N VAL A 469 9.15 -19.55 -8.29
CA VAL A 469 10.03 -18.86 -7.34
C VAL A 469 10.29 -17.43 -7.79
N PHE A 470 10.32 -16.52 -6.83
CA PHE A 470 10.70 -15.14 -7.04
C PHE A 470 12.21 -15.00 -6.84
N TYR A 471 12.91 -14.59 -7.90
CA TYR A 471 14.33 -14.32 -7.85
C TYR A 471 14.70 -13.18 -8.80
N ASN A 472 15.61 -12.32 -8.35
CA ASN A 472 16.12 -11.19 -9.12
C ASN A 472 15.00 -10.30 -9.70
N GLY A 473 13.95 -10.04 -8.92
CA GLY A 473 12.83 -9.18 -9.31
C GLY A 473 11.79 -9.83 -10.23
N THR A 474 11.89 -11.13 -10.52
CA THR A 474 10.97 -11.80 -11.45
C THR A 474 10.53 -13.17 -10.94
N TRP A 475 9.29 -13.55 -11.25
CA TRP A 475 8.78 -14.90 -11.03
C TRP A 475 9.22 -15.83 -12.15
N GLY A 476 9.81 -16.97 -11.80
CA GLY A 476 10.21 -18.00 -12.75
C GLY A 476 9.87 -19.40 -12.27
N SER A 477 9.79 -20.33 -13.22
CA SER A 477 9.44 -21.73 -12.94
C SER A 477 10.66 -22.56 -12.54
N ILE A 478 10.40 -23.71 -11.91
CA ILE A 478 11.40 -24.70 -11.52
C ILE A 478 11.25 -25.95 -12.37
N CYS A 479 12.36 -26.56 -12.79
CA CYS A 479 12.34 -27.82 -13.54
C CYS A 479 12.09 -29.02 -12.64
N SER A 480 11.31 -29.98 -13.13
CA SER A 480 10.92 -31.20 -12.42
C SER A 480 11.94 -32.34 -12.57
N ASN A 481 13.00 -32.11 -13.36
CA ASN A 481 14.05 -33.08 -13.58
C ASN A 481 14.73 -33.39 -12.25
N HIS A 482 14.87 -34.68 -11.94
CA HIS A 482 15.45 -35.17 -10.68
C HIS A 482 14.69 -34.79 -9.39
N MET A 483 13.53 -34.14 -9.47
CA MET A 483 12.69 -33.92 -8.29
C MET A 483 12.06 -35.20 -7.78
N SER A 484 12.19 -35.42 -6.48
CA SER A 484 11.56 -36.51 -5.75
C SER A 484 10.24 -36.07 -5.12
N GLN A 485 9.40 -37.04 -4.72
CA GLN A 485 8.18 -36.76 -3.95
C GLN A 485 8.46 -35.99 -2.64
N LEU A 486 9.63 -36.19 -2.03
CA LEU A 486 10.08 -35.44 -0.86
C LEU A 486 10.17 -33.93 -1.14
N THR A 487 10.51 -33.54 -2.38
CA THR A 487 10.54 -32.12 -2.78
C THR A 487 9.15 -31.52 -2.76
N ALA A 488 8.15 -32.24 -3.27
CA ALA A 488 6.76 -31.80 -3.22
C ALA A 488 6.25 -31.70 -1.77
N ILE A 489 6.60 -32.65 -0.91
CA ILE A 489 6.30 -32.61 0.53
C ILE A 489 6.92 -31.38 1.20
N THR A 490 8.21 -31.12 0.99
CA THR A 490 8.90 -29.95 1.56
C THR A 490 8.28 -28.64 1.08
N VAL A 491 7.85 -28.55 -0.18
CA VAL A 491 7.14 -27.36 -0.71
C VAL A 491 5.76 -27.20 -0.09
N CYS A 492 4.99 -28.28 0.05
CA CYS A 492 3.66 -28.22 0.67
C CYS A 492 3.73 -27.83 2.15
N LYS A 493 4.75 -28.31 2.87
CA LYS A 493 5.07 -27.87 4.24
C LYS A 493 5.45 -26.39 4.28
N HIS A 494 6.31 -25.94 3.37
CA HIS A 494 6.72 -24.53 3.26
C HIS A 494 5.53 -23.58 3.02
N LEU A 495 4.55 -24.02 2.22
CA LEU A 495 3.34 -23.26 1.89
C LEU A 495 2.19 -23.44 2.91
N ASN A 496 2.41 -24.18 4.01
CA ASN A 496 1.39 -24.52 5.00
C ASN A 496 0.16 -25.26 4.41
N CYS A 497 0.35 -25.99 3.31
CA CYS A 497 -0.68 -26.70 2.55
C CYS A 497 -0.85 -28.18 2.92
N GLY A 498 -0.26 -28.59 4.04
CA GLY A 498 -0.27 -29.97 4.55
C GLY A 498 1.07 -30.68 4.39
N ASP A 499 1.15 -31.89 4.97
CA ASP A 499 2.39 -32.68 5.05
C ASP A 499 2.60 -33.64 3.87
N GLY A 500 1.59 -33.77 2.98
CA GLY A 500 1.63 -34.60 1.78
C GLY A 500 1.60 -33.77 0.48
N GLY A 501 2.43 -34.15 -0.49
CA GLY A 501 2.50 -33.51 -1.80
C GLY A 501 2.89 -34.47 -2.92
N GLU A 502 2.29 -34.30 -4.09
CA GLU A 502 2.58 -35.06 -5.30
C GLU A 502 3.00 -34.12 -6.44
N ILE A 503 3.96 -34.57 -7.26
CA ILE A 503 4.34 -33.87 -8.50
C ILE A 503 3.33 -34.27 -9.57
N ALA A 504 2.47 -33.32 -9.94
CA ALA A 504 1.48 -33.53 -10.99
C ALA A 504 2.17 -33.60 -12.35
N ARG A 505 1.90 -34.68 -13.09
CA ARG A 505 2.32 -34.84 -14.49
C ARG A 505 1.14 -34.45 -15.39
N ASP A 506 1.42 -34.01 -16.64
CA ASP A 506 0.43 -33.70 -17.71
C ASP A 506 -0.06 -32.25 -17.88
N PHE A 507 0.74 -31.23 -17.57
CA PHE A 507 0.44 -29.81 -17.90
C PHE A 507 -0.92 -29.28 -17.40
N LYS A 508 -1.48 -29.90 -16.37
CA LYS A 508 -2.84 -29.63 -15.88
C LYS A 508 -3.09 -28.15 -15.54
N TYR A 509 -2.03 -27.41 -15.16
CA TYR A 509 -2.10 -26.03 -14.71
C TYR A 509 -1.43 -25.03 -15.70
N GLY A 510 -1.26 -25.42 -16.97
CA GLY A 510 -0.75 -24.53 -18.02
C GLY A 510 0.74 -24.18 -17.90
N ARG A 511 1.25 -23.48 -18.93
CA ARG A 511 2.67 -23.16 -19.14
C ARG A 511 3.01 -21.75 -18.65
N GLY A 512 4.15 -21.59 -17.99
CA GLY A 512 4.68 -20.30 -17.54
C GLY A 512 5.19 -19.44 -18.70
N SER A 513 5.06 -18.12 -18.57
CA SER A 513 5.62 -17.13 -19.50
C SER A 513 6.97 -16.56 -19.06
N GLY A 514 7.36 -16.75 -17.79
CA GLY A 514 8.59 -16.22 -17.18
C GLY A 514 9.87 -17.01 -17.45
N PRO A 515 11.00 -16.63 -16.82
CA PRO A 515 12.27 -17.38 -16.82
C PRO A 515 12.14 -18.73 -16.09
N THR A 516 13.11 -19.62 -16.27
CA THR A 516 13.22 -20.91 -15.57
C THR A 516 14.44 -20.89 -14.68
N TRP A 517 14.26 -20.59 -13.38
CA TRP A 517 15.35 -20.15 -12.51
C TRP A 517 16.23 -21.25 -11.94
N LEU A 518 15.72 -22.49 -11.89
CA LEU A 518 16.32 -23.52 -11.07
C LEU A 518 16.04 -24.92 -11.63
N ASP A 519 17.06 -25.78 -11.57
CA ASP A 519 17.05 -27.18 -12.02
C ASP A 519 17.71 -28.10 -10.98
N HIS A 520 17.52 -29.42 -11.12
CA HIS A 520 18.10 -30.48 -10.28
C HIS A 520 17.93 -30.26 -8.76
N ILE A 521 16.69 -30.01 -8.31
CA ILE A 521 16.41 -29.91 -6.86
C ILE A 521 16.38 -31.29 -6.21
N GLU A 522 17.23 -31.48 -5.21
CA GLU A 522 17.24 -32.66 -4.35
C GLU A 522 16.96 -32.30 -2.89
N CYS A 523 15.75 -32.63 -2.43
CA CYS A 523 15.34 -32.50 -1.03
C CYS A 523 15.47 -33.82 -0.27
N THR A 524 15.85 -33.73 1.01
CA THR A 524 15.92 -34.87 1.96
C THR A 524 14.88 -34.69 3.08
N GLU A 525 14.62 -35.73 3.87
CA GLU A 525 13.68 -35.68 4.99
C GLU A 525 14.05 -34.67 6.10
N GLN A 526 15.31 -34.22 6.14
CA GLN A 526 15.79 -33.23 7.12
C GLN A 526 15.48 -31.78 6.70
N HIS A 527 15.12 -31.53 5.45
CA HIS A 527 14.89 -30.19 4.94
C HIS A 527 13.44 -29.75 5.18
N SER A 528 13.26 -28.65 5.90
CA SER A 528 11.95 -28.04 6.19
C SER A 528 11.53 -26.99 5.17
N SER A 529 12.42 -26.64 4.24
CA SER A 529 12.20 -25.61 3.22
C SER A 529 12.92 -25.94 1.92
N LEU A 530 12.35 -25.52 0.78
CA LEU A 530 12.96 -25.72 -0.53
C LEU A 530 14.36 -25.09 -0.61
N TRP A 531 14.60 -24.00 0.12
CA TRP A 531 15.87 -23.27 0.10
C TRP A 531 17.03 -24.04 0.74
N GLN A 532 16.74 -25.08 1.52
CA GLN A 532 17.74 -25.96 2.12
C GLN A 532 18.11 -27.13 1.20
N CYS A 533 17.32 -27.35 0.14
CA CYS A 533 17.57 -28.42 -0.81
C CYS A 533 18.76 -28.07 -1.70
N GLN A 534 19.50 -29.11 -2.08
CA GLN A 534 20.59 -28.95 -3.03
C GLN A 534 20.00 -28.63 -4.40
N SER A 535 20.61 -27.68 -5.12
CA SER A 535 20.17 -27.26 -6.45
C SER A 535 21.36 -26.83 -7.30
N ASP A 536 21.14 -26.77 -8.61
CA ASP A 536 22.09 -26.18 -9.56
C ASP A 536 22.14 -24.65 -9.44
N PRO A 537 23.18 -24.00 -9.99
CA PRO A 537 23.27 -22.54 -10.01
C PRO A 537 22.05 -21.89 -10.69
N TRP A 538 21.61 -20.77 -10.11
CA TRP A 538 20.44 -20.02 -10.58
C TRP A 538 20.74 -19.35 -11.93
N ASP A 539 20.01 -19.74 -12.97
CA ASP A 539 20.15 -19.20 -14.33
C ASP A 539 18.75 -18.91 -14.91
N PRO A 540 18.52 -17.85 -15.69
CA PRO A 540 17.19 -17.57 -16.26
C PRO A 540 16.69 -18.61 -17.28
N GLN A 541 17.55 -19.54 -17.72
CA GLN A 541 17.24 -20.64 -18.64
C GLN A 541 17.75 -22.00 -18.11
N SER A 542 17.57 -22.28 -16.81
CA SER A 542 18.00 -23.55 -16.22
C SER A 542 17.27 -24.78 -16.80
N CYS A 543 16.01 -24.65 -17.25
CA CYS A 543 15.31 -25.77 -17.91
C CYS A 543 15.60 -25.84 -19.42
N ASP A 544 16.10 -26.99 -19.89
CA ASP A 544 16.28 -27.28 -21.32
C ASP A 544 14.94 -27.39 -22.07
N ASN A 545 13.89 -27.85 -21.39
CA ASN A 545 12.55 -27.97 -21.96
C ASN A 545 11.47 -27.46 -20.99
N ARG A 546 10.70 -26.45 -21.40
CA ARG A 546 9.55 -25.97 -20.58
C ARG A 546 8.41 -26.99 -20.42
N ALA A 547 8.53 -28.18 -21.02
CA ALA A 547 7.68 -29.32 -20.67
C ALA A 547 7.96 -29.88 -19.27
N GLU A 548 9.11 -29.52 -18.70
CA GLU A 548 9.59 -30.00 -17.41
C GLU A 548 9.25 -29.01 -16.30
N GLU A 549 8.47 -27.96 -16.56
CA GLU A 549 7.99 -27.05 -15.50
C GLU A 549 7.24 -27.84 -14.42
N THR A 550 7.62 -27.60 -13.16
CA THR A 550 7.11 -28.38 -12.02
C THR A 550 5.70 -27.96 -11.66
N HIS A 551 4.81 -28.94 -11.57
CA HIS A 551 3.46 -28.77 -11.02
C HIS A 551 3.35 -29.58 -9.74
N ILE A 552 2.87 -28.95 -8.67
CA ILE A 552 2.68 -29.57 -7.37
C ILE A 552 1.21 -29.58 -7.03
N SER A 553 0.72 -30.70 -6.52
CA SER A 553 -0.56 -30.81 -5.85
C SER A 553 -0.31 -31.23 -4.42
N CYS A 554 -0.55 -30.32 -3.48
CA CYS A 554 -0.58 -30.67 -2.07
C CYS A 554 -1.89 -31.38 -1.76
N THR A 555 -1.82 -32.32 -0.85
CA THR A 555 -2.98 -33.03 -0.35
C THR A 555 -3.02 -32.88 1.16
N ASP A 556 -4.11 -32.34 1.69
CA ASP A 556 -4.40 -32.35 3.14
C ASP A 556 -4.76 -33.78 3.65
N LYS A 557 -4.24 -34.84 3.01
CA LYS A 557 -4.49 -36.24 3.36
C LYS A 557 -3.80 -36.68 4.66
N GLU A 558 -3.21 -35.77 5.44
CA GLU A 558 -2.39 -36.16 6.59
C GLU A 558 -2.75 -35.42 7.88
N LYS A 559 -3.65 -34.44 7.83
CA LYS A 559 -4.11 -33.73 9.04
C LYS A 559 -5.06 -34.64 9.83
N LEU A 560 -4.49 -35.28 10.85
CA LEU A 560 -5.17 -36.13 11.81
C LEU A 560 -4.92 -35.58 13.22
N ARG A 561 -5.93 -35.60 14.09
CA ARG A 561 -5.81 -35.22 15.50
C ARG A 561 -6.66 -36.12 16.39
N VAL A 562 -6.32 -36.17 17.67
CA VAL A 562 -7.15 -36.78 18.71
C VAL A 562 -7.64 -35.73 19.69
N ILE A 563 -8.92 -35.80 20.04
CA ILE A 563 -9.59 -34.82 20.92
C ILE A 563 -10.26 -35.54 22.09
N GLY A 564 -10.09 -35.01 23.30
CA GLY A 564 -10.78 -35.46 24.51
C GLY A 564 -9.94 -36.21 25.53
N GLY A 565 -8.75 -36.69 25.17
CA GLY A 565 -7.78 -37.20 26.15
C GLY A 565 -6.86 -36.10 26.71
N GLU A 566 -6.25 -36.38 27.87
CA GLU A 566 -5.40 -35.42 28.61
C GLU A 566 -3.96 -35.37 28.10
N ASP A 567 -3.52 -36.35 27.30
CA ASP A 567 -2.12 -36.59 26.91
C ASP A 567 -1.81 -36.27 25.44
N GLY A 568 -2.80 -35.87 24.65
CA GLY A 568 -2.65 -35.60 23.21
C GLY A 568 -2.37 -36.85 22.35
N CYS A 569 -2.33 -38.04 22.96
CA CYS A 569 -2.11 -39.33 22.33
C CYS A 569 -3.30 -40.29 22.54
N SER A 570 -4.28 -39.88 23.32
CA SER A 570 -5.54 -40.57 23.55
C SER A 570 -6.70 -39.65 23.21
N GLY A 571 -7.76 -40.16 22.59
CA GLY A 571 -8.94 -39.36 22.28
C GLY A 571 -9.74 -39.85 21.08
N ARG A 572 -10.82 -39.12 20.79
CA ARG A 572 -11.63 -39.29 19.57
C ARG A 572 -10.80 -38.92 18.35
N VAL A 573 -10.83 -39.75 17.31
CA VAL A 573 -10.08 -39.54 16.08
C VAL A 573 -10.85 -38.57 15.18
N GLU A 574 -10.19 -37.47 14.82
CA GLU A 574 -10.70 -36.50 13.87
C GLU A 574 -9.70 -36.34 12.71
N ILE A 575 -10.23 -36.33 11.50
CA ILE A 575 -9.44 -36.14 10.28
C ILE A 575 -9.94 -34.90 9.53
N TRP A 576 -9.01 -34.22 8.87
CA TRP A 576 -9.34 -33.07 8.04
C TRP A 576 -9.60 -33.52 6.61
N HIS A 577 -10.77 -33.16 6.07
CA HIS A 577 -11.09 -33.40 4.67
C HIS A 577 -11.97 -32.28 4.12
N GLN A 578 -11.72 -31.86 2.88
CA GLN A 578 -12.48 -30.81 2.18
C GLN A 578 -12.69 -29.51 3.00
N GLY A 579 -11.65 -29.06 3.71
CA GLY A 579 -11.68 -27.79 4.44
C GLY A 579 -12.42 -27.82 5.77
N SER A 580 -12.76 -29.00 6.33
CA SER A 580 -13.34 -29.11 7.66
C SER A 580 -12.90 -30.37 8.42
N TRP A 581 -12.87 -30.27 9.75
CA TRP A 581 -12.65 -31.42 10.63
C TRP A 581 -13.91 -32.29 10.65
N GLY A 582 -13.70 -33.60 10.59
CA GLY A 582 -14.77 -34.58 10.77
C GLY A 582 -14.26 -35.85 11.45
N THR A 583 -15.20 -36.67 11.91
CA THR A 583 -14.89 -37.85 12.72
C THR A 583 -14.81 -39.12 11.88
N VAL A 584 -14.31 -40.19 12.49
CA VAL A 584 -14.24 -41.53 11.91
C VAL A 584 -15.26 -42.41 12.61
N CYS A 585 -16.01 -43.19 11.84
CA CYS A 585 -16.99 -44.14 12.37
C CYS A 585 -16.29 -45.37 12.96
N ASP A 586 -16.80 -45.89 14.08
CA ASP A 586 -16.31 -47.09 14.75
C ASP A 586 -16.76 -48.41 14.10
N ASP A 587 -17.58 -48.33 13.05
CA ASP A 587 -17.95 -49.45 12.21
C ASP A 587 -16.71 -50.14 11.63
N SER A 588 -16.44 -51.35 12.12
CA SER A 588 -15.24 -52.16 11.80
C SER A 588 -13.91 -51.62 12.35
N TRP A 589 -13.95 -50.63 13.24
CA TRP A 589 -12.76 -50.04 13.87
C TRP A 589 -12.08 -51.03 14.81
N ASP A 590 -10.83 -51.38 14.51
CA ASP A 590 -10.05 -52.33 15.29
C ASP A 590 -8.66 -51.81 15.70
N VAL A 591 -7.91 -52.66 16.41
CA VAL A 591 -6.58 -52.31 16.93
C VAL A 591 -5.57 -52.09 15.80
N ALA A 592 -5.74 -52.71 14.64
CA ALA A 592 -4.88 -52.46 13.49
C ALA A 592 -5.12 -51.05 12.93
N ASP A 593 -6.37 -50.59 12.87
CA ASP A 593 -6.70 -49.20 12.50
C ASP A 593 -6.13 -48.19 13.50
N ALA A 594 -6.38 -48.43 14.79
CA ALA A 594 -5.84 -47.59 15.86
C ALA A 594 -4.30 -47.55 15.83
N ASN A 595 -3.64 -48.66 15.46
CA ASN A 595 -2.19 -48.72 15.39
C ASN A 595 -1.62 -47.82 14.29
N VAL A 596 -2.32 -47.68 13.16
CA VAL A 596 -1.94 -46.72 12.12
C VAL A 596 -2.07 -45.29 12.65
N VAL A 597 -3.17 -44.97 13.34
CA VAL A 597 -3.39 -43.64 13.95
C VAL A 597 -2.31 -43.29 14.97
N CYS A 598 -2.01 -44.19 15.91
CA CYS A 598 -1.01 -43.96 16.94
C CYS A 598 0.40 -43.75 16.36
N ARG A 599 0.73 -44.50 15.31
CA ARG A 599 2.01 -44.35 14.59
C ARG A 599 2.06 -43.03 13.82
N GLN A 600 0.95 -42.64 13.18
CA GLN A 600 0.84 -41.38 12.44
C GLN A 600 0.95 -40.16 13.37
N LEU A 601 0.42 -40.25 14.60
CA LEU A 601 0.58 -39.22 15.64
C LEU A 601 1.97 -39.17 16.29
N GLY A 602 2.83 -40.17 16.03
CA GLY A 602 4.12 -40.30 16.70
C GLY A 602 4.05 -40.79 18.16
N CYS A 603 2.89 -41.31 18.58
CA CYS A 603 2.61 -41.77 19.96
C CYS A 603 2.90 -43.28 20.17
N GLY A 604 3.71 -43.90 19.31
CA GLY A 604 4.04 -45.33 19.42
C GLY A 604 2.95 -46.27 18.89
N SER A 605 2.70 -47.37 19.59
CA SER A 605 1.75 -48.42 19.17
C SER A 605 0.39 -48.25 19.85
N ALA A 606 -0.69 -48.69 19.20
CA ALA A 606 -2.00 -48.66 19.83
C ALA A 606 -2.11 -49.63 21.01
N MET A 607 -2.55 -49.11 22.17
CA MET A 607 -2.91 -49.94 23.32
C MET A 607 -4.35 -50.46 23.20
N SER A 608 -5.27 -49.62 22.70
CA SER A 608 -6.66 -50.03 22.44
C SER A 608 -7.33 -49.17 21.37
N ALA A 609 -8.19 -49.81 20.58
CA ALA A 609 -9.20 -49.16 19.75
C ALA A 609 -10.49 -49.05 20.56
N LEU A 610 -11.03 -47.84 20.69
CA LEU A 610 -12.21 -47.53 21.49
C LEU A 610 -13.36 -47.11 20.57
N SER A 611 -14.58 -47.50 20.93
CA SER A 611 -15.81 -47.31 20.16
C SER A 611 -16.86 -46.56 20.98
N GLU A 612 -18.04 -46.35 20.42
CA GLU A 612 -19.20 -45.74 21.06
C GLU A 612 -18.94 -44.34 21.66
N ALA A 613 -18.17 -43.50 20.92
CA ALA A 613 -17.84 -42.14 21.34
C ALA A 613 -17.22 -42.06 22.76
N ALA A 614 -16.29 -42.97 23.06
CA ALA A 614 -15.64 -43.10 24.39
C ALA A 614 -15.06 -41.79 24.97
N PHE A 615 -14.65 -40.84 24.11
CA PHE A 615 -14.13 -39.52 24.50
C PHE A 615 -15.10 -38.37 24.17
N GLY A 616 -16.40 -38.69 24.14
CA GLY A 616 -17.48 -37.79 23.78
C GLY A 616 -17.74 -37.75 22.28
N GLU A 617 -18.98 -37.38 21.94
CA GLU A 617 -19.44 -37.19 20.57
C GLU A 617 -18.72 -36.01 19.91
N GLY A 618 -18.32 -36.19 18.66
CA GLY A 618 -17.77 -35.14 17.83
C GLY A 618 -18.83 -34.20 17.27
N THR A 619 -18.37 -33.24 16.48
CA THR A 619 -19.23 -32.25 15.82
C THR A 619 -18.78 -32.07 14.39
N GLY A 620 -19.68 -32.24 13.43
CA GLY A 620 -19.40 -32.02 12.01
C GLY A 620 -19.71 -33.23 11.13
N PRO A 621 -19.08 -33.35 9.95
CA PRO A 621 -19.24 -34.53 9.09
C PRO A 621 -18.51 -35.75 9.65
N ILE A 622 -19.01 -36.96 9.36
CA ILE A 622 -18.29 -38.22 9.56
C ILE A 622 -17.66 -38.59 8.22
N TRP A 623 -16.34 -38.61 8.13
CA TRP A 623 -15.63 -38.70 6.85
C TRP A 623 -15.36 -40.12 6.39
N LEU A 624 -15.05 -41.04 7.32
CA LEU A 624 -14.70 -42.42 7.03
C LEU A 624 -15.61 -43.40 7.77
N GLU A 625 -15.96 -44.49 7.09
CA GLU A 625 -16.69 -45.66 7.61
C GLU A 625 -15.99 -46.93 7.14
N LYS A 626 -16.07 -48.01 7.92
CA LYS A 626 -15.51 -49.32 7.56
C LYS A 626 -14.04 -49.22 7.18
N VAL A 627 -13.27 -48.55 8.04
CA VAL A 627 -11.81 -48.53 7.93
C VAL A 627 -11.31 -49.95 8.19
N HIS A 628 -10.40 -50.43 7.36
CA HIS A 628 -9.83 -51.77 7.50
C HIS A 628 -8.35 -51.77 7.12
N CYS A 629 -7.53 -51.25 8.02
CA CYS A 629 -6.08 -51.26 7.93
C CYS A 629 -5.50 -52.67 8.14
N THR A 630 -4.28 -52.88 7.67
CA THR A 630 -3.43 -54.04 8.01
C THR A 630 -2.56 -53.77 9.25
N GLY A 631 -2.47 -52.50 9.69
CA GLY A 631 -1.71 -52.03 10.84
C GLY A 631 -0.28 -51.60 10.52
N THR A 632 0.10 -51.60 9.24
CA THR A 632 1.45 -51.28 8.75
C THR A 632 1.51 -50.05 7.85
N GLU A 633 0.35 -49.52 7.48
CA GLU A 633 0.16 -48.31 6.72
C GLU A 633 0.80 -47.10 7.40
N LEU A 634 1.20 -46.11 6.60
CA LEU A 634 1.82 -44.87 7.09
C LEU A 634 0.76 -43.83 7.50
N SER A 635 -0.40 -43.84 6.84
CA SER A 635 -1.51 -42.95 7.12
C SER A 635 -2.85 -43.70 7.15
N LEU A 636 -3.80 -43.21 7.95
CA LEU A 636 -5.16 -43.74 8.01
C LEU A 636 -5.87 -43.69 6.63
N TRP A 637 -5.46 -42.75 5.77
CA TRP A 637 -6.00 -42.62 4.41
C TRP A 637 -5.49 -43.68 3.42
N ASP A 638 -4.40 -44.38 3.75
CA ASP A 638 -3.89 -45.49 2.95
C ASP A 638 -4.69 -46.78 3.19
N CYS A 639 -5.50 -46.80 4.25
CA CYS A 639 -6.34 -47.94 4.58
C CYS A 639 -7.57 -47.99 3.66
N PRO A 640 -7.97 -49.19 3.22
CA PRO A 640 -9.27 -49.40 2.60
C PRO A 640 -10.39 -48.86 3.51
N ALA A 641 -11.08 -47.83 3.06
CA ALA A 641 -12.17 -47.19 3.79
C ALA A 641 -13.23 -46.66 2.83
N LYS A 642 -14.44 -46.45 3.33
CA LYS A 642 -15.55 -45.91 2.55
C LYS A 642 -15.81 -44.45 2.95
N LEU A 643 -15.69 -43.55 1.97
CA LEU A 643 -16.04 -42.13 2.12
C LEU A 643 -17.57 -41.98 2.24
N LEU A 644 -18.04 -41.44 3.36
CA LEU A 644 -19.46 -41.29 3.67
C LEU A 644 -20.05 -40.01 3.07
N PHE A 645 -21.00 -40.17 2.14
CA PHE A 645 -21.91 -39.08 1.70
C PHE A 645 -23.38 -39.34 2.09
N VAL A 646 -23.67 -40.42 2.85
CA VAL A 646 -25.05 -40.85 3.20
C VAL A 646 -25.12 -41.41 4.62
N LYS A 647 -26.10 -40.94 5.42
CA LYS A 647 -26.34 -41.20 6.85
C LYS A 647 -26.49 -42.70 7.24
N ASN A 648 -25.41 -43.40 7.48
CA ASN A 648 -25.44 -44.71 8.16
C ASN A 648 -24.76 -44.71 9.53
N CYS A 649 -23.91 -43.72 9.80
CA CYS A 649 -23.21 -43.57 11.07
C CYS A 649 -23.65 -42.25 11.73
N ASP A 650 -23.77 -42.23 13.05
CA ASP A 650 -23.98 -41.00 13.84
C ASP A 650 -22.85 -40.79 14.87
N HIS A 651 -22.79 -39.62 15.51
CA HIS A 651 -21.67 -39.29 16.40
C HIS A 651 -21.58 -40.14 17.67
N LYS A 652 -22.58 -40.99 17.96
CA LYS A 652 -22.45 -41.98 19.03
C LYS A 652 -21.51 -43.11 18.64
N GLU A 653 -21.23 -43.25 17.35
CA GLU A 653 -20.36 -44.26 16.76
C GLU A 653 -18.99 -43.64 16.41
N ASP A 654 -18.60 -42.53 17.04
CA ASP A 654 -17.29 -41.94 16.78
C ASP A 654 -16.16 -42.80 17.37
N ALA A 655 -15.20 -43.15 16.52
CA ALA A 655 -14.04 -43.95 16.85
C ALA A 655 -13.01 -43.17 17.69
N ALA A 656 -12.33 -43.88 18.58
CA ALA A 656 -11.31 -43.34 19.45
C ALA A 656 -10.10 -44.27 19.58
N VAL A 657 -8.98 -43.70 20.01
CA VAL A 657 -7.72 -44.43 20.23
C VAL A 657 -7.12 -44.11 21.59
N ASN A 658 -6.33 -45.06 22.08
CA ASN A 658 -5.44 -44.90 23.22
C ASN A 658 -4.07 -45.48 22.83
N CYS A 659 -3.06 -44.62 22.78
CA CYS A 659 -1.71 -44.95 22.32
C CYS A 659 -0.75 -45.12 23.50
N SER A 660 0.37 -45.82 23.28
CA SER A 660 1.36 -46.25 24.30
C SER A 660 2.19 -45.15 24.93
#